data_AF-A0A1L9MW98-F1
#
_entry.id   AF-A0A1L9MW98-F1
#
_cell.length_a   1.000
_cell.length_b   1.000
_cell.length_c   1.000
_cell.angle_alpha   90.00
_cell.angle_beta   90.00
_cell.angle_gamma   90.00
#
_symmetry.space_group_name_H-M   'P 1'
#
loop_
_entity.id
_entity.type
_entity.pdbx_description
1 polymer ?
#
loop_
_entity_poly.entity_id
_entity_poly.type
_entity_poly.pdbx_seq_one_letter_code
_entity_poly.pdbx_strand_id
1 'polypeptide(L)'
;MAPSRVDSPEPIPSPAPGKLQSIQTQQPHYGDFRDDFFRDGYAVIKGVLSKERASEYQSEALTWLESFGLGFDRNDKSTWKKENLPQSWKGGMYLHFSAAHEKYVWDVRCEPGVIAPFAKLWGTDELVVSFDTVNITLPQSIVGTYDSQPWPHCDQAPERKGLVCVQGIVNLSNAGPDDGGLIVMKGSAALFDQFFEENPVTGPTPWRTAKHKDFHPFSDKDLDWYRERGCELIKVCAEPGDLILWDSRQMHWAQFGTSDLVRTIVYATYTPAAWMSEEDREKKKELFEAYETTTHWPHTNLYTHGKATVKVDGEEVVDPLERDEPLTKPLTKRGTDPLNYPQWQKWVITFVLGLFSVLGVLMTSGMGPFVTLMQSYYDYNPHTDDLMTYPTLFMGIGNVIAMPLAMAIGRRPVFLASALVLTVGSICYQEIHFVHERSSRLAWFSAIQSIGTAALTIATSYLVSSLGWRWWYGVFSIASGLVFISAFTLVPESRYDRPTDAFEGEVHVHHDGEEQVIVHATTKNRVPLDFTNYKARTWKHTLTIMHPPANWKEALTCYKQMGQCILFPNILWVVLMNSVSLGIYVIGVTEYASVLGAPPYSYPTTSLGLVQGGQIVVAMIMVPVLGYGGDQLYKLVARRRESGTVESEVRLIPMLLPIVVLLISCVIFGRAASHPTEWSPWAITTTFSGLYFAYIGIILNGYTYSLDSYAERAAPILVLICAIRGFISFGISFGVTKFITEQGFQGAFDICAIIAGVVAALGIPIFVFGWWIRKVTMKYAVDGRTAEF
;
A
#
# COMPACT_ATOMS: atom_id res chain seq x y z
N MET A 1 -19.47 2.11 -1.38
CA MET A 1 -19.82 3.36 -2.10
C MET A 1 -18.90 3.46 -3.31
N ALA A 2 -19.43 3.60 -4.53
CA ALA A 2 -18.58 3.91 -5.69
C ALA A 2 -18.04 5.34 -5.53
N PRO A 3 -16.75 5.60 -5.76
CA PRO A 3 -16.15 6.89 -5.46
C PRO A 3 -16.43 7.91 -6.58
N SER A 4 -17.26 8.89 -6.27
CA SER A 4 -17.49 10.09 -7.08
C SER A 4 -16.21 10.89 -7.38
N ARG A 5 -16.21 11.61 -8.51
CA ARG A 5 -15.14 12.51 -8.96
C ARG A 5 -15.50 13.97 -8.57
N VAL A 6 -14.96 14.42 -7.43
CA VAL A 6 -14.38 15.75 -7.07
C VAL A 6 -14.79 17.03 -7.84
N ASP A 7 -15.01 18.08 -7.02
CA ASP A 7 -15.01 19.53 -7.29
C ASP A 7 -16.27 20.17 -7.91
N SER A 8 -17.33 20.30 -7.09
CA SER A 8 -18.43 21.26 -7.29
C SER A 8 -18.58 22.13 -6.03
N PRO A 9 -18.45 23.47 -6.08
CA PRO A 9 -18.42 24.32 -4.88
C PRO A 9 -19.74 24.47 -4.12
N GLU A 10 -20.86 23.92 -4.59
CA GLU A 10 -22.14 23.99 -3.89
C GLU A 10 -22.92 22.68 -4.06
N PRO A 11 -23.54 22.15 -2.99
CA PRO A 11 -24.42 20.99 -3.10
C PRO A 11 -25.64 21.37 -3.94
N ILE A 12 -25.67 20.89 -5.18
CA ILE A 12 -26.89 20.94 -6.00
C ILE A 12 -27.91 20.01 -5.30
N PRO A 13 -29.09 20.51 -4.91
CA PRO A 13 -30.07 19.69 -4.20
C PRO A 13 -30.46 18.48 -5.06
N SER A 14 -30.31 17.27 -4.50
CA SER A 14 -30.65 16.03 -5.20
C SER A 14 -32.11 16.06 -5.70
N PRO A 15 -32.38 15.61 -6.93
CA PRO A 15 -33.76 15.45 -7.38
C PRO A 15 -34.48 14.44 -6.48
N ALA A 16 -35.68 14.79 -6.03
CA ALA A 16 -36.53 13.86 -5.30
C ALA A 16 -36.92 12.67 -6.21
N PRO A 17 -37.08 11.45 -5.68
CA PRO A 17 -37.58 10.30 -6.44
C PRO A 17 -38.88 10.68 -7.16
N GLY A 18 -38.95 10.45 -8.47
CA GLY A 18 -40.15 10.75 -9.27
C GLY A 18 -40.30 12.20 -9.77
N LYS A 19 -39.31 13.10 -9.58
CA LYS A 19 -39.34 14.47 -10.15
C LYS A 19 -38.80 14.62 -11.57
N LEU A 20 -38.17 13.59 -12.14
CA LEU A 20 -38.05 13.48 -13.60
C LEU A 20 -39.41 12.98 -14.12
N GLN A 21 -40.43 13.82 -13.96
CA GLN A 21 -41.73 13.59 -14.55
C GLN A 21 -41.58 13.50 -16.06
N SER A 22 -42.38 12.60 -16.62
CA SER A 22 -42.94 12.69 -17.96
C SER A 22 -43.50 14.10 -18.20
N ILE A 23 -42.64 15.06 -18.54
CA ILE A 23 -43.06 16.38 -18.99
C ILE A 23 -43.59 16.19 -20.41
N GLN A 24 -44.91 15.97 -20.51
CA GLN A 24 -45.70 16.14 -21.74
C GLN A 24 -45.75 17.61 -22.23
N THR A 25 -44.81 18.46 -21.85
CA THR A 25 -44.76 19.88 -22.23
C THR A 25 -43.30 20.35 -22.38
N GLN A 26 -42.73 20.09 -23.57
CA GLN A 26 -41.36 20.43 -23.98
C GLN A 26 -40.26 19.72 -23.16
N GLN A 27 -39.78 18.58 -23.67
CA GLN A 27 -38.52 18.02 -23.15
C GLN A 27 -37.41 19.07 -23.33
N PRO A 28 -36.66 19.41 -22.27
CA PRO A 28 -35.51 20.30 -22.40
C PRO A 28 -34.50 19.68 -23.38
N HIS A 29 -34.10 20.43 -24.40
CA HIS A 29 -33.04 20.02 -25.33
C HIS A 29 -31.68 20.19 -24.64
N TYR A 30 -31.02 19.08 -24.31
CA TYR A 30 -29.77 19.03 -23.57
C TYR A 30 -28.52 19.22 -24.45
N GLY A 31 -28.63 18.92 -25.75
CA GLY A 31 -27.51 18.93 -26.71
C GLY A 31 -26.54 17.76 -26.53
N ASP A 32 -26.98 16.64 -25.95
CA ASP A 32 -26.15 15.46 -25.67
C ASP A 32 -26.97 14.16 -25.60
N PHE A 33 -26.35 13.05 -25.17
CA PHE A 33 -26.97 11.71 -25.12
C PHE A 33 -28.30 11.65 -24.34
N ARG A 34 -28.58 12.61 -23.45
CA ARG A 34 -29.84 12.67 -22.70
C ARG A 34 -31.03 12.92 -23.62
N ASP A 35 -30.84 13.64 -24.73
CA ASP A 35 -31.90 13.85 -25.72
C ASP A 35 -32.32 12.53 -26.38
N ASP A 36 -31.34 11.69 -26.73
CA ASP A 36 -31.60 10.34 -27.25
C ASP A 36 -32.24 9.46 -26.16
N PHE A 37 -31.71 9.50 -24.93
CA PHE A 37 -32.23 8.72 -23.81
C PHE A 37 -33.70 9.01 -23.52
N PHE A 38 -34.10 10.28 -23.41
CA PHE A 38 -35.49 10.65 -23.11
C PHE A 38 -36.45 10.51 -24.30
N ARG A 39 -35.94 10.56 -25.53
CA ARG A 39 -36.73 10.30 -26.75
C ARG A 39 -36.97 8.81 -26.97
N ASP A 40 -35.92 8.01 -26.83
CA ASP A 40 -35.88 6.61 -27.28
C ASP A 40 -36.02 5.60 -26.13
N GLY A 41 -35.83 6.03 -24.88
CA GLY A 41 -35.82 5.18 -23.68
C GLY A 41 -34.47 4.51 -23.40
N TYR A 42 -33.47 4.74 -24.26
CA TYR A 42 -32.11 4.23 -24.13
C TYR A 42 -31.11 5.13 -24.87
N ALA A 43 -29.83 5.03 -24.53
CA ALA A 43 -28.74 5.70 -25.23
C ALA A 43 -27.45 4.86 -25.19
N VAL A 44 -26.60 5.02 -26.21
CA VAL A 44 -25.26 4.42 -26.24
C VAL A 44 -24.22 5.54 -26.18
N ILE A 45 -23.46 5.60 -25.09
CA ILE A 45 -22.40 6.57 -24.88
C ILE A 45 -21.09 5.95 -25.35
N LYS A 46 -20.51 6.55 -26.38
CA LYS A 46 -19.31 6.04 -27.04
C LYS A 46 -18.04 6.35 -26.24
N GLY A 47 -17.13 5.37 -26.17
CA GLY A 47 -15.77 5.56 -25.65
C GLY A 47 -15.70 6.01 -24.20
N VAL A 48 -16.56 5.46 -23.33
CA VAL A 48 -16.43 5.68 -21.87
C VAL A 48 -15.17 5.02 -21.31
N LEU A 49 -14.69 3.97 -21.99
CA LEU A 49 -13.36 3.39 -21.84
C LEU A 49 -12.64 3.44 -23.19
N SER A 50 -11.31 3.53 -23.17
CA SER A 50 -10.50 3.25 -24.35
C SER A 50 -10.60 1.76 -24.73
N LYS A 51 -10.43 1.44 -26.02
CA LYS A 51 -10.54 0.06 -26.52
C LYS A 51 -9.52 -0.88 -25.87
N GLU A 52 -8.32 -0.37 -25.61
CA GLU A 52 -7.24 -1.09 -24.93
C GLU A 52 -7.66 -1.46 -23.51
N ARG A 53 -8.21 -0.50 -22.76
CA ARG A 53 -8.71 -0.70 -21.40
C ARG A 53 -9.88 -1.70 -21.34
N ALA A 54 -10.79 -1.63 -22.31
CA ALA A 54 -11.87 -2.60 -22.43
C ALA A 54 -11.36 -4.02 -22.69
N SER A 55 -10.33 -4.16 -23.53
CA SER A 55 -9.64 -5.43 -23.82
C SER A 55 -8.92 -5.99 -22.59
N GLU A 56 -8.24 -5.15 -21.81
CA GLU A 56 -7.62 -5.53 -20.54
C GLU A 56 -8.66 -6.13 -19.57
N TYR A 57 -9.78 -5.44 -19.35
CA TYR A 57 -10.86 -5.93 -18.48
C TYR A 57 -11.53 -7.19 -19.02
N GLN A 58 -11.68 -7.32 -20.34
CA GLN A 58 -12.15 -8.56 -20.94
C GLN A 58 -11.19 -9.71 -20.66
N SER A 59 -9.88 -9.47 -20.77
CA SER A 59 -8.85 -10.46 -20.48
C SER A 59 -8.87 -10.90 -19.01
N GLU A 60 -9.02 -9.96 -18.08
CA GLU A 60 -9.14 -10.24 -16.64
C GLU A 60 -10.40 -11.08 -16.33
N ALA A 61 -11.53 -10.78 -16.99
CA ALA A 61 -12.76 -11.57 -16.86
C ALA A 61 -12.58 -13.02 -17.34
N LEU A 62 -11.86 -13.23 -18.45
CA LEU A 62 -11.53 -14.56 -18.95
C LEU A 62 -10.52 -15.28 -18.05
N THR A 63 -9.57 -14.56 -17.42
CA THR A 63 -8.61 -15.15 -16.48
C THR A 63 -9.33 -15.64 -15.24
N TRP A 64 -10.29 -14.84 -14.77
CA TRP A 64 -11.18 -15.26 -13.70
C TRP A 64 -11.94 -16.53 -14.06
N LEU A 65 -12.42 -16.67 -15.29
CA LEU A 65 -13.10 -17.89 -15.76
C LEU A 65 -12.17 -19.12 -15.81
N GLU A 66 -10.92 -18.94 -16.26
CA GLU A 66 -9.89 -19.99 -16.28
C GLU A 66 -9.47 -20.46 -14.88
N SER A 67 -9.49 -19.55 -13.89
CA SER A 67 -9.04 -19.82 -12.52
C SER A 67 -9.83 -20.90 -11.77
N PHE A 68 -10.97 -21.34 -12.30
CA PHE A 68 -11.74 -22.46 -11.72
C PHE A 68 -11.09 -23.83 -11.97
N GLY A 69 -10.09 -23.93 -12.86
CA GLY A 69 -9.36 -25.18 -13.09
C GLY A 69 -10.20 -26.29 -13.73
N LEU A 70 -11.33 -25.94 -14.35
CA LEU A 70 -12.24 -26.89 -15.01
C LEU A 70 -11.80 -27.26 -16.43
N GLY A 71 -10.63 -26.78 -16.88
CA GLY A 71 -10.07 -27.08 -18.20
C GLY A 71 -10.53 -26.16 -19.33
N PHE A 72 -11.18 -25.02 -19.02
CA PHE A 72 -11.40 -23.95 -19.99
C PHE A 72 -10.08 -23.23 -20.29
N ASP A 73 -9.77 -23.07 -21.58
CA ASP A 73 -8.65 -22.29 -22.10
C ASP A 73 -9.17 -21.31 -23.17
N ARG A 74 -8.96 -20.01 -22.99
CA ARG A 74 -9.42 -18.99 -23.94
C ARG A 74 -8.81 -19.12 -25.34
N ASN A 75 -7.63 -19.73 -25.46
CA ASN A 75 -6.90 -19.84 -26.71
C ASN A 75 -7.24 -21.13 -27.47
N ASP A 76 -7.84 -22.13 -26.81
CA ASP A 76 -8.28 -23.36 -27.42
C ASP A 76 -9.81 -23.52 -27.39
N LYS A 77 -10.47 -23.19 -28.51
CA LYS A 77 -11.92 -23.36 -28.69
C LYS A 77 -12.42 -24.79 -28.45
N SER A 78 -11.57 -25.82 -28.56
CA SER A 78 -11.96 -27.21 -28.31
C SER A 78 -12.29 -27.46 -26.82
N THR A 79 -11.79 -26.60 -25.94
CA THR A 79 -12.03 -26.62 -24.50
C THR A 79 -13.31 -25.89 -24.08
N TRP A 80 -13.94 -25.15 -24.99
CA TRP A 80 -15.12 -24.32 -24.70
C TRP A 80 -16.38 -25.20 -24.62
N LYS A 81 -16.47 -25.98 -23.54
CA LYS A 81 -17.56 -26.93 -23.27
C LYS A 81 -18.26 -26.52 -21.99
N LYS A 82 -19.56 -26.83 -21.90
CA LYS A 82 -20.36 -26.53 -20.70
C LYS A 82 -19.79 -27.19 -19.43
N GLU A 83 -19.18 -28.36 -19.56
CA GLU A 83 -18.53 -29.10 -18.46
C GLU A 83 -17.27 -28.40 -17.93
N ASN A 84 -16.62 -27.60 -18.77
CA ASN A 84 -15.37 -26.90 -18.44
C ASN A 84 -15.63 -25.51 -17.85
N LEU A 85 -16.89 -25.16 -17.58
CA LEU A 85 -17.30 -23.84 -17.10
C LEU A 85 -17.99 -23.96 -15.75
N PRO A 86 -17.79 -22.99 -14.84
CA PRO A 86 -18.56 -22.93 -13.61
C PRO A 86 -20.04 -22.65 -13.92
N GLN A 87 -20.90 -22.99 -12.97
CA GLN A 87 -22.34 -22.76 -13.09
C GLN A 87 -22.62 -21.28 -13.39
N SER A 88 -23.52 -21.03 -14.34
CA SER A 88 -23.97 -19.68 -14.67
C SER A 88 -25.47 -19.67 -14.87
N TRP A 89 -26.07 -18.51 -14.62
CA TRP A 89 -27.46 -18.28 -14.98
C TRP A 89 -27.55 -17.96 -16.46
N LYS A 90 -28.43 -18.69 -17.16
CA LYS A 90 -28.71 -18.54 -18.60
C LYS A 90 -27.45 -18.44 -19.48
N GLY A 91 -26.46 -19.29 -19.23
CA GLY A 91 -25.34 -19.47 -20.16
C GLY A 91 -24.30 -18.36 -20.17
N GLY A 92 -24.18 -17.59 -19.09
CA GLY A 92 -23.03 -16.70 -18.91
C GLY A 92 -23.18 -15.60 -17.88
N MET A 93 -24.33 -15.44 -17.21
CA MET A 93 -24.44 -14.51 -16.07
C MET A 93 -23.96 -15.18 -14.79
N TYR A 94 -22.91 -14.64 -14.18
CA TYR A 94 -22.26 -15.24 -13.01
C TYR A 94 -22.71 -14.58 -11.71
N LEU A 95 -23.88 -15.00 -11.22
CA LEU A 95 -24.53 -14.42 -10.02
C LEU A 95 -23.85 -14.81 -8.69
N HIS A 96 -22.92 -15.77 -8.74
CA HIS A 96 -22.26 -16.39 -7.58
C HIS A 96 -20.73 -16.20 -7.66
N PHE A 97 -19.96 -16.94 -6.85
CA PHE A 97 -18.49 -16.97 -6.89
C PHE A 97 -17.83 -15.63 -6.59
N SER A 98 -18.51 -14.76 -5.84
CA SER A 98 -18.08 -13.38 -5.58
C SER A 98 -17.83 -12.55 -6.86
N ALA A 99 -18.37 -12.95 -8.02
CA ALA A 99 -17.99 -12.39 -9.33
C ALA A 99 -18.23 -10.88 -9.43
N ALA A 100 -19.33 -10.36 -8.86
CA ALA A 100 -19.62 -8.93 -8.86
C ALA A 100 -18.65 -8.08 -8.01
N HIS A 101 -17.84 -8.75 -7.17
CA HIS A 101 -16.89 -8.13 -6.26
C HIS A 101 -15.44 -8.36 -6.63
N GLU A 102 -15.16 -9.00 -7.77
CA GLU A 102 -13.80 -9.08 -8.31
C GLU A 102 -13.23 -7.68 -8.57
N LYS A 103 -11.92 -7.53 -8.40
CA LYS A 103 -11.23 -6.25 -8.56
C LYS A 103 -11.55 -5.58 -9.90
N TYR A 104 -11.49 -6.32 -11.01
CA TYR A 104 -11.73 -5.76 -12.35
C TYR A 104 -13.14 -5.19 -12.50
N VAL A 105 -14.15 -5.82 -11.88
CA VAL A 105 -15.54 -5.34 -11.89
C VAL A 105 -15.66 -4.04 -11.13
N TRP A 106 -14.99 -3.94 -9.99
CA TRP A 106 -14.91 -2.70 -9.22
C TRP A 106 -14.15 -1.61 -9.95
N ASP A 107 -13.04 -1.95 -10.61
CA ASP A 107 -12.27 -0.99 -11.41
C ASP A 107 -13.15 -0.42 -12.54
N VAL A 108 -13.84 -1.28 -13.31
CA VAL A 108 -14.79 -0.84 -14.35
C VAL A 108 -15.87 0.09 -13.78
N ARG A 109 -16.45 -0.24 -12.62
CA ARG A 109 -17.46 0.60 -11.95
C ARG A 109 -16.89 1.91 -11.38
N CYS A 110 -15.58 1.99 -11.20
CA CYS A 110 -14.91 3.18 -10.71
C CYS A 110 -14.35 4.06 -11.84
N GLU A 111 -14.42 3.60 -13.09
CA GLU A 111 -13.93 4.36 -14.24
C GLU A 111 -14.69 5.69 -14.39
N PRO A 112 -13.98 6.83 -14.43
CA PRO A 112 -14.63 8.14 -14.51
C PRO A 112 -15.55 8.29 -15.72
N GLY A 113 -15.21 7.66 -16.84
CA GLY A 113 -16.02 7.69 -18.05
C GLY A 113 -17.34 6.93 -17.90
N VAL A 114 -17.39 5.91 -17.03
CA VAL A 114 -18.62 5.16 -16.74
C VAL A 114 -19.51 5.93 -15.77
N ILE A 115 -18.94 6.56 -14.73
CA ILE A 115 -19.69 7.30 -13.71
C ILE A 115 -20.27 8.61 -14.28
N ALA A 116 -19.53 9.32 -15.13
CA ALA A 116 -19.88 10.66 -15.58
C ALA A 116 -21.25 10.75 -16.31
N PRO A 117 -21.62 9.81 -17.20
CA PRO A 117 -22.96 9.77 -17.79
C PRO A 117 -24.08 9.69 -16.75
N PHE A 118 -23.96 8.82 -15.74
CA PHE A 118 -24.95 8.72 -14.66
C PHE A 118 -25.02 9.99 -13.83
N ALA A 119 -23.87 10.58 -13.49
CA ALA A 119 -23.83 11.82 -12.71
C ALA A 119 -24.51 12.97 -13.45
N LYS A 120 -24.28 13.04 -14.77
CA LYS A 120 -24.89 14.03 -15.66
C LYS A 120 -26.39 13.80 -15.86
N LEU A 121 -26.83 12.55 -15.90
CA LEU A 121 -28.24 12.18 -16.02
C LEU A 121 -29.03 12.52 -14.74
N TRP A 122 -28.44 12.23 -13.57
CA TRP A 122 -29.07 12.49 -12.27
C TRP A 122 -28.83 13.91 -11.74
N GLY A 123 -27.91 14.67 -12.32
CA GLY A 123 -27.56 16.01 -11.86
C GLY A 123 -26.84 16.03 -10.50
N THR A 124 -26.16 14.93 -10.14
CA THR A 124 -25.43 14.81 -8.88
C THR A 124 -24.24 13.87 -9.01
N ASP A 125 -23.14 14.22 -8.36
CA ASP A 125 -21.96 13.37 -8.28
C ASP A 125 -22.07 12.33 -7.15
N GLU A 126 -23.04 12.48 -6.24
CA GLU A 126 -23.25 11.56 -5.12
C GLU A 126 -24.08 10.35 -5.55
N LEU A 127 -23.41 9.36 -6.14
CA LEU A 127 -24.04 8.16 -6.66
C LEU A 127 -23.72 6.91 -5.83
N VAL A 128 -24.64 5.96 -5.87
CA VAL A 128 -24.47 4.61 -5.35
C VAL A 128 -24.71 3.59 -6.46
N VAL A 129 -23.85 2.57 -6.53
CA VAL A 129 -23.84 1.54 -7.58
C VAL A 129 -24.51 0.24 -7.12
N SER A 130 -25.15 -0.51 -8.02
CA SER A 130 -25.61 -1.87 -7.79
C SER A 130 -24.45 -2.87 -7.68
N PHE A 131 -24.63 -3.97 -6.95
CA PHE A 131 -23.72 -5.13 -6.98
C PHE A 131 -24.22 -6.16 -7.98
N ASP A 132 -24.56 -5.65 -9.16
CA ASP A 132 -25.05 -6.45 -10.27
C ASP A 132 -23.96 -7.40 -10.78
N THR A 133 -24.30 -8.32 -11.65
CA THR A 133 -23.34 -9.37 -12.04
C THR A 133 -22.45 -8.97 -13.23
N VAL A 134 -21.64 -9.92 -13.68
CA VAL A 134 -20.93 -9.91 -14.96
C VAL A 134 -21.56 -10.93 -15.89
N ASN A 135 -21.48 -10.70 -17.19
CA ASN A 135 -21.86 -11.69 -18.18
C ASN A 135 -20.67 -12.03 -19.08
N ILE A 136 -20.29 -13.31 -19.09
CA ILE A 136 -19.31 -13.90 -19.98
C ILE A 136 -20.02 -15.05 -20.70
N THR A 137 -20.51 -14.79 -21.90
CA THR A 137 -21.23 -15.76 -22.71
C THR A 137 -20.36 -16.18 -23.88
N LEU A 138 -20.05 -17.47 -23.95
CA LEU A 138 -19.32 -18.06 -25.06
C LEU A 138 -20.25 -18.28 -26.28
N PRO A 139 -19.70 -18.46 -27.49
CA PRO A 139 -20.49 -18.68 -28.70
C PRO A 139 -21.35 -19.95 -28.66
N GLN A 140 -22.60 -19.83 -29.10
CA GLN A 140 -23.54 -20.95 -29.23
C GLN A 140 -23.08 -22.01 -30.22
N SER A 141 -22.34 -21.60 -31.25
CA SER A 141 -21.72 -22.47 -32.25
C SER A 141 -20.76 -23.49 -31.62
N ILE A 142 -20.26 -23.22 -30.41
CA ILE A 142 -19.23 -24.02 -29.74
C ILE A 142 -19.80 -24.71 -28.49
N VAL A 143 -20.44 -23.97 -27.58
CA VAL A 143 -20.91 -24.52 -26.29
C VAL A 143 -22.26 -25.26 -26.42
N GLY A 144 -22.97 -25.04 -27.53
CA GLY A 144 -24.32 -25.56 -27.77
C GLY A 144 -25.40 -24.50 -27.57
N THR A 145 -26.65 -24.89 -27.85
CA THR A 145 -27.81 -23.98 -27.81
C THR A 145 -28.16 -23.56 -26.38
N TYR A 146 -28.17 -22.25 -26.13
CA TYR A 146 -28.75 -21.69 -24.91
C TYR A 146 -30.26 -21.52 -25.07
N ASP A 147 -30.99 -21.37 -23.96
CA ASP A 147 -32.40 -21.00 -23.99
C ASP A 147 -32.54 -19.55 -24.48
N SER A 148 -32.78 -19.39 -25.77
CA SER A 148 -32.76 -18.11 -26.49
C SER A 148 -34.15 -17.56 -26.79
N GLN A 149 -35.21 -18.06 -26.14
CA GLN A 149 -36.56 -17.58 -26.39
C GLN A 149 -36.68 -16.11 -25.95
N PRO A 150 -37.27 -15.23 -26.79
CA PRO A 150 -37.55 -13.86 -26.39
C PRO A 150 -38.39 -13.80 -25.10
N TRP A 151 -37.98 -12.95 -24.15
CA TRP A 151 -38.67 -12.81 -22.86
C TRP A 151 -39.03 -11.36 -22.54
N PRO A 152 -39.66 -10.61 -23.46
CA PRO A 152 -39.85 -9.17 -23.32
C PRO A 152 -40.38 -8.80 -21.92
N HIS A 153 -39.63 -7.96 -21.20
CA HIS A 153 -39.99 -7.54 -19.84
C HIS A 153 -39.52 -6.11 -19.58
N CYS A 154 -40.01 -5.53 -18.50
CA CYS A 154 -39.42 -4.36 -17.87
C CYS A 154 -39.12 -4.67 -16.40
N ASP A 155 -38.28 -3.82 -15.82
CA ASP A 155 -37.64 -4.02 -14.52
C ASP A 155 -38.02 -2.93 -13.52
N GLN A 156 -39.16 -2.28 -13.76
CA GLN A 156 -39.78 -1.33 -12.86
C GLN A 156 -41.24 -1.73 -12.61
N ALA A 157 -41.59 -1.86 -11.32
CA ALA A 157 -42.97 -2.11 -10.93
C ALA A 157 -43.88 -0.93 -11.33
N PRO A 158 -45.14 -1.18 -11.75
CA PRO A 158 -46.08 -0.11 -12.13
C PRO A 158 -46.43 0.85 -10.99
N GLU A 159 -46.18 0.46 -9.73
CA GLU A 159 -46.34 1.34 -8.56
C GLU A 159 -45.26 2.40 -8.46
N ARG A 160 -44.09 2.19 -9.09
CA ARG A 160 -43.01 3.16 -9.12
C ARG A 160 -43.26 4.11 -10.28
N LYS A 161 -43.78 5.29 -9.98
CA LYS A 161 -44.12 6.31 -10.98
C LYS A 161 -42.91 7.17 -11.35
N GLY A 162 -42.77 7.44 -12.65
CA GLY A 162 -41.67 8.22 -13.21
C GLY A 162 -40.34 7.45 -13.32
N LEU A 163 -39.28 8.15 -13.70
CA LEU A 163 -37.94 7.58 -13.80
C LEU A 163 -37.31 7.44 -12.41
N VAL A 164 -37.08 6.20 -11.96
CA VAL A 164 -36.52 5.89 -10.64
C VAL A 164 -35.31 4.95 -10.68
N CYS A 165 -34.96 4.40 -11.85
CA CYS A 165 -33.73 3.65 -12.05
C CYS A 165 -33.32 3.72 -13.52
N VAL A 166 -32.00 3.71 -13.76
CA VAL A 166 -31.42 3.69 -15.11
C VAL A 166 -30.38 2.60 -15.09
N GLN A 167 -30.63 1.54 -15.86
CA GLN A 167 -29.72 0.42 -15.93
C GLN A 167 -28.58 0.69 -16.91
N GLY A 168 -27.43 0.06 -16.65
CA GLY A 168 -26.23 0.24 -17.46
C GLY A 168 -25.49 -1.05 -17.76
N ILE A 169 -25.00 -1.14 -18.99
CA ILE A 169 -24.06 -2.18 -19.44
C ILE A 169 -22.79 -1.49 -19.91
N VAL A 170 -21.68 -1.78 -19.25
CA VAL A 170 -20.34 -1.46 -19.77
C VAL A 170 -19.92 -2.60 -20.68
N ASN A 171 -19.73 -2.28 -21.96
CA ASN A 171 -19.47 -3.26 -22.98
C ASN A 171 -17.96 -3.51 -23.10
N LEU A 172 -17.50 -4.75 -22.84
CA LEU A 172 -16.07 -5.10 -22.92
C LEU A 172 -15.71 -5.88 -24.20
N SER A 173 -16.71 -6.27 -24.97
CA SER A 173 -16.60 -7.04 -26.21
C SER A 173 -17.48 -6.42 -27.28
N ASN A 174 -17.29 -6.76 -28.56
CA ASN A 174 -18.13 -6.20 -29.61
C ASN A 174 -19.58 -6.71 -29.51
N ALA A 175 -20.54 -5.82 -29.69
CA ALA A 175 -21.96 -6.14 -29.75
C ALA A 175 -22.55 -5.57 -31.05
N GLY A 176 -22.24 -6.20 -32.17
CA GLY A 176 -22.81 -5.89 -33.49
C GLY A 176 -24.26 -6.36 -33.69
N PRO A 177 -24.77 -6.28 -34.94
CA PRO A 177 -26.13 -6.70 -35.30
C PRO A 177 -26.39 -8.19 -35.11
N ASP A 178 -25.39 -9.03 -35.42
CA ASP A 178 -25.49 -10.50 -35.33
C ASP A 178 -24.90 -11.07 -34.02
N ASP A 179 -24.24 -10.20 -33.23
CA ASP A 179 -23.61 -10.56 -31.97
C ASP A 179 -24.64 -10.54 -30.83
N GLY A 180 -24.33 -11.25 -29.74
CA GLY A 180 -25.16 -11.21 -28.54
C GLY A 180 -25.29 -9.79 -28.00
N GLY A 181 -26.43 -9.45 -27.40
CA GLY A 181 -26.65 -8.08 -26.95
C GLY A 181 -27.98 -7.82 -26.26
N LEU A 182 -28.28 -6.54 -26.13
CA LEU A 182 -29.54 -6.04 -25.59
C LEU A 182 -30.49 -5.72 -26.73
N ILE A 183 -31.72 -6.24 -26.66
CA ILE A 183 -32.84 -5.79 -27.47
C ILE A 183 -33.69 -4.85 -26.62
N VAL A 184 -34.11 -3.73 -27.21
CA VAL A 184 -34.99 -2.73 -26.58
C VAL A 184 -36.16 -2.40 -27.50
N MET A 185 -37.33 -2.12 -26.94
CA MET A 185 -38.48 -1.59 -27.66
C MET A 185 -38.47 -0.06 -27.61
N LYS A 186 -37.75 0.59 -28.54
CA LYS A 186 -37.57 2.04 -28.59
C LYS A 186 -38.89 2.80 -28.41
N GLY A 187 -38.89 3.75 -27.49
CA GLY A 187 -40.04 4.58 -27.14
C GLY A 187 -41.01 3.97 -26.11
N SER A 188 -40.85 2.71 -25.72
CA SER A 188 -41.76 2.04 -24.76
C SER A 188 -41.76 2.69 -23.38
N ALA A 189 -40.61 3.20 -22.89
CA ALA A 189 -40.52 3.85 -21.58
C ALA A 189 -41.47 5.06 -21.42
N ALA A 190 -41.73 5.82 -22.50
CA ALA A 190 -42.63 6.97 -22.47
C ALA A 190 -44.11 6.57 -22.36
N LEU A 191 -44.46 5.37 -22.83
CA LEU A 191 -45.81 4.82 -22.82
C LEU A 191 -46.08 3.93 -21.60
N PHE A 192 -45.08 3.68 -20.74
CA PHE A 192 -45.17 2.77 -19.60
C PHE A 192 -46.38 3.06 -18.70
N ASP A 193 -46.56 4.32 -18.29
CA ASP A 193 -47.66 4.70 -17.40
C ASP A 193 -49.03 4.51 -18.07
N GLN A 194 -49.14 4.91 -19.35
CA GLN A 194 -50.35 4.72 -20.15
C GLN A 194 -50.69 3.24 -20.32
N PHE A 195 -49.69 2.38 -20.57
CA PHE A 195 -49.90 0.95 -20.76
C PHE A 195 -50.54 0.32 -19.52
N PHE A 196 -50.05 0.63 -18.32
CA PHE A 196 -50.59 0.08 -17.07
C PHE A 196 -51.91 0.73 -16.61
N GLU A 197 -52.23 1.92 -17.11
CA GLU A 197 -53.56 2.53 -16.94
C GLU A 197 -54.61 1.84 -17.83
N GLU A 198 -54.26 1.51 -19.08
CA GLU A 198 -55.13 0.78 -20.02
C GLU A 198 -55.20 -0.72 -19.71
N ASN A 199 -54.13 -1.30 -19.17
CA ASN A 199 -53.97 -2.72 -18.85
C ASN A 199 -53.59 -2.93 -17.37
N PRO A 200 -54.50 -2.65 -16.42
CA PRO A 200 -54.20 -2.78 -15.00
C PRO A 200 -53.93 -4.24 -14.62
N VAL A 201 -52.81 -4.47 -13.93
CA VAL A 201 -52.43 -5.80 -13.43
C VAL A 201 -53.29 -6.14 -12.20
N THR A 202 -54.36 -6.90 -12.39
CA THR A 202 -55.25 -7.33 -11.30
C THR A 202 -54.95 -8.74 -10.82
N GLY A 203 -54.70 -8.90 -9.51
CA GLY A 203 -54.55 -10.21 -8.84
C GLY A 203 -53.09 -10.64 -8.57
N PRO A 204 -52.88 -11.71 -7.77
CA PRO A 204 -51.56 -12.27 -7.52
C PRO A 204 -51.05 -12.96 -8.80
N THR A 205 -50.11 -12.33 -9.49
CA THR A 205 -49.42 -12.92 -10.64
C THR A 205 -48.24 -13.78 -10.18
N PRO A 206 -47.99 -14.97 -10.76
CA PRO A 206 -46.94 -15.90 -10.31
C PRO A 206 -45.54 -15.29 -10.23
N TRP A 207 -45.23 -14.31 -11.09
CA TRP A 207 -43.93 -13.63 -11.11
C TRP A 207 -43.78 -12.53 -10.07
N ARG A 208 -44.87 -12.00 -9.51
CA ARG A 208 -44.85 -10.81 -8.65
C ARG A 208 -44.70 -11.17 -7.17
N THR A 209 -43.56 -11.78 -6.86
CA THR A 209 -43.14 -12.13 -5.48
C THR A 209 -42.36 -10.98 -4.84
N ALA A 210 -42.12 -11.04 -3.52
CA ALA A 210 -41.28 -10.05 -2.84
C ALA A 210 -39.87 -9.92 -3.46
N LYS A 211 -39.32 -11.00 -4.02
CA LYS A 211 -38.01 -11.03 -4.70
C LYS A 211 -38.02 -10.43 -6.11
N HIS A 212 -39.14 -10.56 -6.84
CA HIS A 212 -39.27 -10.17 -8.25
C HIS A 212 -40.34 -9.08 -8.43
N LYS A 213 -40.48 -8.21 -7.43
CA LYS A 213 -41.54 -7.19 -7.40
C LYS A 213 -41.49 -6.24 -8.59
N ASP A 214 -40.28 -5.93 -9.04
CA ASP A 214 -40.02 -4.96 -10.11
C ASP A 214 -40.00 -5.58 -11.52
N PHE A 215 -40.14 -6.91 -11.65
CA PHE A 215 -40.15 -7.60 -12.93
C PHE A 215 -41.59 -7.71 -13.50
N HIS A 216 -41.79 -7.31 -14.74
CA HIS A 216 -43.05 -7.51 -15.47
C HIS A 216 -42.81 -8.08 -16.88
N PRO A 217 -43.26 -9.32 -17.17
CA PRO A 217 -43.19 -9.90 -18.50
C PRO A 217 -44.34 -9.40 -19.40
N PHE A 218 -44.05 -9.23 -20.69
CA PHE A 218 -45.01 -8.84 -21.72
C PHE A 218 -45.37 -10.03 -22.61
N SER A 219 -46.61 -10.06 -23.08
CA SER A 219 -47.10 -11.01 -24.07
C SER A 219 -47.00 -10.44 -25.49
N ASP A 220 -47.13 -11.29 -26.52
CA ASP A 220 -47.12 -10.83 -27.92
C ASP A 220 -48.19 -9.76 -28.21
N LYS A 221 -49.35 -9.83 -27.53
CA LYS A 221 -50.41 -8.82 -27.65
C LYS A 221 -49.97 -7.45 -27.11
N ASP A 222 -49.18 -7.45 -26.04
CA ASP A 222 -48.66 -6.21 -25.46
C ASP A 222 -47.61 -5.60 -26.40
N LEU A 223 -46.80 -6.43 -27.05
CA LEU A 223 -45.85 -5.98 -28.08
C LEU A 223 -46.58 -5.30 -29.24
N ASP A 224 -47.69 -5.87 -29.70
CA ASP A 224 -48.50 -5.28 -30.76
C ASP A 224 -49.11 -3.93 -30.34
N TRP A 225 -49.55 -3.79 -29.08
CA TRP A 225 -50.04 -2.51 -28.52
C TRP A 225 -48.97 -1.40 -28.60
N TYR A 226 -47.70 -1.73 -28.33
CA TYR A 226 -46.59 -0.78 -28.45
C TYR A 226 -46.26 -0.50 -29.92
N ARG A 227 -46.28 -1.50 -30.81
CA ARG A 227 -46.02 -1.32 -32.26
C ARG A 227 -47.04 -0.40 -32.91
N GLU A 228 -48.32 -0.56 -32.57
CA GLU A 228 -49.41 0.31 -33.06
C GLU A 228 -49.23 1.78 -32.64
N ARG A 229 -48.46 2.04 -31.58
CA ARG A 229 -48.12 3.38 -31.07
C ARG A 229 -46.74 3.87 -31.51
N GLY A 230 -46.15 3.22 -32.52
CA GLY A 230 -44.92 3.67 -33.16
C GLY A 230 -43.63 3.23 -32.45
N CYS A 231 -43.70 2.31 -31.49
CA CYS A 231 -42.51 1.73 -30.88
C CYS A 231 -41.92 0.62 -31.76
N GLU A 232 -40.58 0.56 -31.82
CA GLU A 232 -39.84 -0.38 -32.68
C GLU A 232 -38.85 -1.21 -31.87
N LEU A 233 -38.68 -2.49 -32.23
CA LEU A 233 -37.67 -3.35 -31.64
C LEU A 233 -36.31 -3.08 -32.27
N ILE A 234 -35.31 -2.80 -31.45
CA ILE A 234 -33.95 -2.49 -31.87
C ILE A 234 -32.95 -3.37 -31.13
N LYS A 235 -32.03 -3.96 -31.89
CA LYS A 235 -30.79 -4.54 -31.37
C LYS A 235 -29.80 -3.42 -31.11
N VAL A 236 -29.53 -3.16 -29.83
CA VAL A 236 -28.57 -2.14 -29.44
C VAL A 236 -27.17 -2.61 -29.82
N CYS A 237 -26.51 -1.82 -30.68
CA CYS A 237 -25.16 -2.09 -31.12
C CYS A 237 -24.15 -1.21 -30.37
N ALA A 238 -23.09 -1.84 -29.86
CA ALA A 238 -22.05 -1.17 -29.07
C ALA A 238 -20.67 -1.77 -29.34
N GLU A 239 -19.64 -0.93 -29.29
CA GLU A 239 -18.24 -1.35 -29.41
C GLU A 239 -17.64 -1.63 -28.01
N PRO A 240 -16.49 -2.31 -27.92
CA PRO A 240 -15.74 -2.39 -26.67
C PRO A 240 -15.41 -0.99 -26.13
N GLY A 241 -15.73 -0.75 -24.87
CA GLY A 241 -15.54 0.52 -24.16
C GLY A 241 -16.74 1.48 -24.24
N ASP A 242 -17.84 1.09 -24.87
CA ASP A 242 -19.09 1.85 -24.84
C ASP A 242 -19.95 1.53 -23.61
N LEU A 243 -20.79 2.49 -23.21
CA LEU A 243 -21.79 2.34 -22.16
C LEU A 243 -23.19 2.38 -22.76
N ILE A 244 -23.98 1.34 -22.54
CA ILE A 244 -25.41 1.32 -22.90
C ILE A 244 -26.20 1.69 -21.64
N LEU A 245 -27.05 2.71 -21.74
CA LEU A 245 -27.99 3.11 -20.69
C LEU A 245 -29.43 2.92 -21.16
N TRP A 246 -30.30 2.41 -20.29
CA TRP A 246 -31.73 2.36 -20.56
C TRP A 246 -32.56 2.61 -19.30
N ASP A 247 -33.75 3.17 -19.50
CA ASP A 247 -34.74 3.38 -18.46
C ASP A 247 -35.25 2.03 -17.94
N SER A 248 -35.38 1.82 -16.63
CA SER A 248 -35.93 0.56 -16.08
C SER A 248 -37.36 0.24 -16.53
N ARG A 249 -38.10 1.25 -17.02
CA ARG A 249 -39.43 1.10 -17.64
C ARG A 249 -39.38 0.60 -19.08
N GLN A 250 -38.23 0.73 -19.74
CA GLN A 250 -38.05 0.34 -21.12
C GLN A 250 -38.22 -1.18 -21.25
N MET A 251 -39.06 -1.62 -22.19
CA MET A 251 -39.20 -3.05 -22.49
C MET A 251 -37.93 -3.55 -23.18
N HIS A 252 -37.33 -4.60 -22.64
CA HIS A 252 -36.04 -5.12 -23.11
C HIS A 252 -35.86 -6.63 -22.84
N TRP A 253 -34.85 -7.22 -23.48
CA TRP A 253 -34.35 -8.55 -23.16
C TRP A 253 -32.94 -8.79 -23.72
N ALA A 254 -32.27 -9.84 -23.24
CA ALA A 254 -31.00 -10.28 -23.79
C ALA A 254 -31.21 -11.22 -24.97
N GLN A 255 -30.45 -11.02 -26.04
CA GLN A 255 -30.41 -11.90 -27.21
C GLN A 255 -29.04 -12.54 -27.33
N PHE A 256 -29.00 -13.85 -27.56
CA PHE A 256 -27.77 -14.56 -27.90
C PHE A 256 -27.47 -14.37 -29.39
N GLY A 257 -26.20 -14.11 -29.71
CA GLY A 257 -25.76 -13.93 -31.09
C GLY A 257 -25.54 -15.26 -31.81
N THR A 258 -25.39 -15.17 -33.13
CA THR A 258 -24.94 -16.26 -34.01
C THR A 258 -23.44 -16.18 -34.30
N SER A 259 -22.79 -15.08 -33.90
CA SER A 259 -21.36 -14.84 -34.03
C SER A 259 -20.51 -15.76 -33.15
N ASP A 260 -19.25 -15.93 -33.56
CA ASP A 260 -18.20 -16.66 -32.84
C ASP A 260 -17.47 -15.83 -31.75
N LEU A 261 -18.04 -14.69 -31.35
CA LEU A 261 -17.46 -13.78 -30.36
C LEU A 261 -17.85 -14.17 -28.92
N VAL A 262 -16.89 -14.08 -28.01
CA VAL A 262 -17.14 -14.17 -26.57
C VAL A 262 -17.70 -12.84 -26.09
N ARG A 263 -18.95 -12.86 -25.65
CA ARG A 263 -19.61 -11.67 -25.12
C ARG A 263 -19.24 -11.48 -23.66
N THR A 264 -18.58 -10.37 -23.39
CA THR A 264 -18.15 -9.96 -22.04
C THR A 264 -18.71 -8.57 -21.74
N ILE A 265 -19.45 -8.46 -20.64
CA ILE A 265 -20.01 -7.21 -20.15
C ILE A 265 -20.01 -7.13 -18.62
N VAL A 266 -20.01 -5.91 -18.09
CA VAL A 266 -20.20 -5.61 -16.67
C VAL A 266 -21.47 -4.80 -16.50
N TYR A 267 -22.38 -5.27 -15.64
CA TYR A 267 -23.56 -4.49 -15.26
C TYR A 267 -23.18 -3.43 -14.23
N ALA A 268 -23.58 -2.20 -14.51
CA ALA A 268 -23.27 -1.03 -13.70
C ALA A 268 -24.44 -0.05 -13.71
N THR A 269 -25.25 -0.11 -12.66
CA THR A 269 -26.42 0.77 -12.48
C THR A 269 -26.16 1.71 -11.32
N TYR A 270 -26.44 3.01 -11.50
CA TYR A 270 -26.23 4.02 -10.47
C TYR A 270 -27.48 4.84 -10.23
N THR A 271 -27.71 5.18 -8.96
CA THR A 271 -28.74 6.13 -8.54
C THR A 271 -28.17 7.12 -7.52
N PRO A 272 -28.82 8.27 -7.29
CA PRO A 272 -28.41 9.19 -6.22
C PRO A 272 -28.33 8.48 -4.87
N ALA A 273 -27.23 8.68 -4.13
CA ALA A 273 -27.03 8.10 -2.82
C ALA A 273 -28.07 8.59 -1.79
N ALA A 274 -28.62 9.80 -2.00
CA ALA A 274 -29.67 10.39 -1.20
C ALA A 274 -31.00 9.59 -1.22
N TRP A 275 -31.19 8.70 -2.20
CA TRP A 275 -32.41 7.88 -2.28
C TRP A 275 -32.35 6.61 -1.43
N MET A 276 -31.16 6.25 -0.92
CA MET A 276 -30.96 5.06 -0.09
C MET A 276 -31.34 5.34 1.35
N SER A 277 -32.22 4.51 1.91
CA SER A 277 -32.55 4.54 3.34
C SER A 277 -31.36 4.07 4.20
N GLU A 278 -31.34 4.40 5.49
CA GLU A 278 -30.27 3.91 6.37
C GLU A 278 -30.31 2.38 6.54
N GLU A 279 -31.52 1.79 6.57
CA GLU A 279 -31.72 0.33 6.60
C GLU A 279 -31.13 -0.34 5.34
N ASP A 280 -31.42 0.20 4.15
CA ASP A 280 -30.85 -0.31 2.91
C ASP A 280 -29.33 -0.11 2.87
N ARG A 281 -28.80 0.95 3.49
CA ARG A 281 -27.37 1.21 3.58
C ARG A 281 -26.65 0.17 4.45
N GLU A 282 -27.21 -0.15 5.61
CA GLU A 282 -26.70 -1.21 6.49
C GLU A 282 -26.74 -2.57 5.77
N LYS A 283 -27.88 -2.93 5.18
CA LYS A 283 -28.02 -4.17 4.41
C LYS A 283 -27.03 -4.26 3.25
N LYS A 284 -26.83 -3.16 2.51
CA LYS A 284 -25.84 -3.13 1.42
C LYS A 284 -24.41 -3.30 1.93
N LYS A 285 -24.11 -2.78 3.12
CA LYS A 285 -22.79 -2.97 3.76
C LYS A 285 -22.58 -4.44 4.12
N GLU A 286 -23.58 -5.08 4.73
CA GLU A 286 -23.52 -6.52 5.05
C GLU A 286 -23.28 -7.36 3.79
N LEU A 287 -24.03 -7.10 2.71
CA LEU A 287 -23.86 -7.81 1.44
C LEU A 287 -22.49 -7.56 0.80
N PHE A 288 -21.95 -6.34 0.94
CA PHE A 288 -20.60 -6.03 0.47
C PHE A 288 -19.52 -6.79 1.26
N GLU A 289 -19.67 -6.90 2.58
CA GLU A 289 -18.75 -7.65 3.45
C GLU A 289 -18.84 -9.16 3.21
N ALA A 290 -20.00 -9.66 2.77
CA ALA A 290 -20.22 -11.04 2.35
C ALA A 290 -19.87 -11.33 0.87
N TYR A 291 -19.45 -10.31 0.10
CA TYR A 291 -19.19 -10.39 -1.34
C TYR A 291 -20.34 -10.94 -2.19
N GLU A 292 -21.58 -10.65 -1.77
CA GLU A 292 -22.78 -11.15 -2.41
C GLU A 292 -23.36 -10.17 -3.44
N THR A 293 -23.85 -10.72 -4.55
CA THR A 293 -24.51 -9.95 -5.60
C THR A 293 -25.83 -9.35 -5.14
N THR A 294 -26.24 -8.25 -5.77
CA THR A 294 -27.57 -7.65 -5.57
C THR A 294 -28.33 -7.61 -6.89
N THR A 295 -29.61 -7.24 -6.81
CA THR A 295 -30.36 -6.77 -7.98
C THR A 295 -29.71 -5.55 -8.64
N HIS A 296 -30.22 -5.17 -9.81
CA HIS A 296 -29.82 -3.95 -10.51
C HIS A 296 -30.16 -2.66 -9.74
N TRP A 297 -30.99 -2.72 -8.69
CA TRP A 297 -31.36 -1.56 -7.90
C TRP A 297 -30.24 -1.16 -6.92
N PRO A 298 -29.67 0.05 -7.02
CA PRO A 298 -28.55 0.42 -6.17
C PRO A 298 -28.95 0.84 -4.76
N HIS A 299 -30.15 1.39 -4.59
CA HIS A 299 -30.60 2.09 -3.38
C HIS A 299 -31.75 1.42 -2.63
N THR A 300 -32.35 0.36 -3.19
CA THR A 300 -33.51 -0.34 -2.62
C THR A 300 -33.58 -1.75 -3.20
N ASN A 301 -34.54 -2.57 -2.74
CA ASN A 301 -34.77 -3.92 -3.24
C ASN A 301 -33.49 -4.78 -3.33
N LEU A 302 -32.65 -4.66 -2.29
CA LEU A 302 -31.38 -5.37 -2.16
C LEU A 302 -31.68 -6.83 -1.78
N TYR A 303 -31.67 -7.71 -2.78
CA TYR A 303 -31.81 -9.15 -2.65
C TYR A 303 -30.57 -9.84 -3.24
N THR A 304 -30.13 -10.91 -2.60
CA THR A 304 -28.97 -11.74 -2.96
C THR A 304 -29.41 -13.08 -3.53
N HIS A 305 -28.70 -13.56 -4.53
CA HIS A 305 -28.88 -14.93 -5.06
C HIS A 305 -28.29 -16.00 -4.13
N GLY A 306 -27.59 -15.61 -3.07
CA GLY A 306 -26.87 -16.51 -2.18
C GLY A 306 -25.71 -17.20 -2.89
N LYS A 307 -25.24 -18.29 -2.29
CA LYS A 307 -24.19 -19.15 -2.86
C LYS A 307 -24.76 -20.10 -3.90
N ALA A 308 -23.95 -20.44 -4.90
CA ALA A 308 -24.17 -21.51 -5.85
C ALA A 308 -24.37 -22.82 -5.09
N THR A 309 -25.36 -23.59 -5.51
CA THR A 309 -25.66 -24.91 -4.96
C THR A 309 -25.73 -25.96 -6.07
N VAL A 310 -25.23 -27.15 -5.77
CA VAL A 310 -25.29 -28.34 -6.61
C VAL A 310 -26.12 -29.42 -5.91
N LYS A 311 -26.80 -30.26 -6.69
CA LYS A 311 -27.57 -31.37 -6.14
C LYS A 311 -26.68 -32.60 -6.00
N VAL A 312 -26.44 -33.03 -4.76
CA VAL A 312 -25.72 -34.27 -4.43
C VAL A 312 -26.70 -35.19 -3.73
N ASP A 313 -26.94 -36.38 -4.29
CA ASP A 313 -27.89 -37.37 -3.75
C ASP A 313 -29.32 -36.84 -3.50
N GLY A 314 -29.73 -35.81 -4.22
CA GLY A 314 -31.06 -35.19 -4.12
C GLY A 314 -31.16 -34.03 -3.12
N GLU A 315 -30.12 -33.75 -2.34
CA GLU A 315 -30.04 -32.59 -1.46
C GLU A 315 -29.25 -31.45 -2.12
N GLU A 316 -29.66 -30.20 -1.88
CA GLU A 316 -28.93 -29.02 -2.35
C GLU A 316 -27.78 -28.69 -1.39
N VAL A 317 -26.56 -28.86 -1.87
CA VAL A 317 -25.32 -28.57 -1.14
C VAL A 317 -24.61 -27.41 -1.83
N VAL A 318 -23.88 -26.58 -1.09
CA VAL A 318 -23.07 -25.50 -1.67
C VAL A 318 -22.07 -26.08 -2.68
N ASP A 319 -21.95 -25.44 -3.84
CA ASP A 319 -20.99 -25.82 -4.88
C ASP A 319 -19.57 -25.81 -4.30
N PRO A 320 -18.78 -26.89 -4.41
CA PRO A 320 -17.40 -26.93 -3.96
C PRO A 320 -16.49 -25.84 -4.58
N LEU A 321 -16.89 -25.29 -5.74
CA LEU A 321 -16.19 -24.20 -6.42
C LEU A 321 -16.59 -22.81 -5.93
N GLU A 322 -17.59 -22.72 -5.05
CA GLU A 322 -18.03 -21.46 -4.46
C GLU A 322 -16.90 -20.76 -3.71
N ARG A 323 -16.87 -19.43 -3.79
CA ARG A 323 -15.82 -18.62 -3.18
C ARG A 323 -16.40 -17.72 -2.10
N ASP A 324 -15.79 -17.77 -0.91
CA ASP A 324 -16.11 -16.85 0.19
C ASP A 324 -15.57 -15.44 -0.02
N GLU A 325 -14.58 -15.29 -0.91
CA GLU A 325 -13.97 -14.01 -1.26
C GLU A 325 -13.54 -13.97 -2.74
N PRO A 326 -13.52 -12.80 -3.37
CA PRO A 326 -13.04 -12.66 -4.74
C PRO A 326 -11.56 -13.07 -4.87
N LEU A 327 -11.19 -13.61 -6.02
CA LEU A 327 -9.83 -14.05 -6.33
C LEU A 327 -8.85 -12.89 -6.20
N THR A 328 -9.23 -11.73 -6.74
CA THR A 328 -8.49 -10.48 -6.53
C THR A 328 -9.40 -9.50 -5.80
N LYS A 329 -9.05 -9.18 -4.55
CA LYS A 329 -9.85 -8.28 -3.73
C LYS A 329 -9.87 -6.85 -4.31
N PRO A 330 -11.03 -6.18 -4.27
CA PRO A 330 -11.11 -4.79 -4.66
C PRO A 330 -10.37 -3.93 -3.65
N LEU A 331 -9.77 -2.83 -4.11
CA LEU A 331 -9.09 -1.87 -3.25
C LEU A 331 -10.12 -1.08 -2.44
N THR A 332 -10.42 -1.56 -1.23
CA THR A 332 -11.53 -1.06 -0.39
C THR A 332 -11.26 0.30 0.25
N LYS A 333 -10.02 0.79 0.24
CA LYS A 333 -9.65 2.10 0.81
C LYS A 333 -9.09 3.00 -0.28
N ARG A 334 -9.76 4.14 -0.49
CA ARG A 334 -9.20 5.31 -1.18
C ARG A 334 -8.14 5.97 -0.28
N GLY A 335 -7.08 5.24 0.03
CA GLY A 335 -5.86 5.80 0.56
C GLY A 335 -5.11 6.43 -0.60
N THR A 336 -4.85 7.73 -0.52
CA THR A 336 -3.90 8.36 -1.43
C THR A 336 -2.51 7.76 -1.20
N ASP A 337 -2.00 7.00 -2.17
CA ASP A 337 -0.69 6.34 -2.06
C ASP A 337 0.40 7.39 -1.74
N PRO A 338 1.16 7.23 -0.64
CA PRO A 338 2.29 8.10 -0.31
C PRO A 338 3.35 8.20 -1.42
N LEU A 339 3.41 7.25 -2.36
CA LEU A 339 4.30 7.33 -3.53
C LEU A 339 3.92 8.48 -4.48
N ASN A 340 2.66 8.90 -4.49
CA ASN A 340 2.16 9.95 -5.38
C ASN A 340 2.45 11.37 -4.86
N TYR A 341 3.18 11.53 -3.74
CA TYR A 341 3.55 12.87 -3.26
C TYR A 341 4.40 13.63 -4.29
N PRO A 342 4.13 14.94 -4.49
CA PRO A 342 5.03 15.83 -5.21
C PRO A 342 6.45 15.76 -4.64
N GLN A 343 7.46 15.82 -5.50
CA GLN A 343 8.85 15.64 -5.10
C GLN A 343 9.31 16.63 -4.02
N TRP A 344 8.81 17.87 -4.05
CA TRP A 344 9.11 18.87 -3.02
C TRP A 344 8.57 18.47 -1.64
N GLN A 345 7.37 17.87 -1.56
CA GLN A 345 6.81 17.40 -0.30
C GLN A 345 7.63 16.25 0.28
N LYS A 346 8.06 15.31 -0.56
CA LYS A 346 8.94 14.21 -0.15
C LYS A 346 10.24 14.74 0.47
N TRP A 347 10.84 15.78 -0.13
CA TRP A 347 12.04 16.42 0.41
C TRP A 347 11.80 17.16 1.72
N VAL A 348 10.67 17.87 1.86
CA VAL A 348 10.30 18.53 3.12
C VAL A 348 10.10 17.50 4.24
N ILE A 349 9.37 16.42 3.98
CA ILE A 349 9.18 15.32 4.94
C ILE A 349 10.53 14.73 5.33
N THR A 350 11.41 14.49 4.34
CA THR A 350 12.77 13.99 4.58
C THR A 350 13.58 14.92 5.48
N PHE A 351 13.51 16.23 5.25
CA PHE A 351 14.24 17.22 6.04
C PHE A 351 13.72 17.27 7.49
N VAL A 352 12.41 17.28 7.70
CA VAL A 352 11.81 17.29 9.04
C VAL A 352 12.15 16.02 9.82
N LEU A 353 12.06 14.85 9.18
CA LEU A 353 12.49 13.58 9.78
C LEU A 353 13.98 13.58 10.10
N GLY A 354 14.81 14.14 9.22
CA GLY A 354 16.25 14.32 9.43
C GLY A 354 16.53 15.19 10.66
N LEU A 355 15.91 16.37 10.76
CA LEU A 355 16.09 17.30 11.88
C LEU A 355 15.64 16.68 13.22
N PHE A 356 14.51 15.98 13.21
CA PHE A 356 14.05 15.20 14.37
C PHE A 356 15.09 14.15 14.78
N SER A 357 15.65 13.42 13.82
CA SER A 357 16.63 12.38 14.06
C SER A 357 17.98 12.92 14.56
N VAL A 358 18.37 14.12 14.10
CA VAL A 358 19.50 14.89 14.60
C VAL A 358 19.32 15.21 16.08
N LEU A 359 18.17 15.79 16.45
CA LEU A 359 17.90 16.14 17.85
C LEU A 359 17.83 14.91 18.76
N GLY A 360 17.22 13.83 18.28
CA GLY A 360 17.16 12.57 19.02
C GLY A 360 18.55 11.99 19.33
N VAL A 361 19.45 11.95 18.34
CA VAL A 361 20.82 11.44 18.55
C VAL A 361 21.68 12.41 19.34
N LEU A 362 21.48 13.72 19.18
CA LEU A 362 22.18 14.71 19.99
C LEU A 362 21.78 14.60 21.47
N MET A 363 20.50 14.35 21.79
CA MET A 363 20.07 14.17 23.19
C MET A 363 20.67 12.90 23.82
N THR A 364 20.95 11.86 23.03
CA THR A 364 21.54 10.60 23.54
C THR A 364 23.06 10.62 23.62
N SER A 365 23.75 11.35 22.73
CA SER A 365 25.22 11.31 22.61
C SER A 365 25.92 12.66 22.82
N GLY A 366 25.18 13.76 22.86
CA GLY A 366 25.69 15.12 22.96
C GLY A 366 26.29 15.48 24.32
N MET A 367 26.17 14.59 25.31
CA MET A 367 26.77 14.75 26.63
C MET A 367 28.27 14.40 26.67
N GLY A 368 28.77 13.61 25.72
CA GLY A 368 30.18 13.19 25.66
C GLY A 368 31.21 14.33 25.74
N PRO A 369 31.09 15.44 24.98
CA PRO A 369 32.05 16.55 25.02
C PRO A 369 32.15 17.29 26.35
N PHE A 370 31.15 17.20 27.24
CA PHE A 370 31.12 17.89 28.52
C PHE A 370 30.98 16.92 29.72
N VAL A 371 31.16 15.62 29.51
CA VAL A 371 31.04 14.61 30.57
C VAL A 371 32.00 14.88 31.73
N THR A 372 33.22 15.35 31.43
CA THR A 372 34.23 15.73 32.45
C THR A 372 33.79 16.91 33.32
N LEU A 373 33.04 17.86 32.75
CA LEU A 373 32.44 18.97 33.51
C LEU A 373 31.35 18.46 34.45
N MET A 374 30.52 17.50 34.01
CA MET A 374 29.52 16.87 34.85
C MET A 374 30.13 16.02 35.97
N GLN A 375 31.17 15.23 35.66
CA GLN A 375 31.93 14.49 36.66
C GLN A 375 32.46 15.43 37.75
N SER A 376 33.01 16.58 37.37
CA SER A 376 33.50 17.58 38.34
C SER A 376 32.40 18.14 39.26
N TYR A 377 31.14 18.17 38.81
CA TYR A 377 29.99 18.62 39.59
C TYR A 377 29.47 17.55 40.57
N TYR A 378 29.72 16.27 40.27
CA TYR A 378 29.34 15.11 41.07
C TYR A 378 30.55 14.47 41.79
N ASP A 379 31.55 15.27 42.15
CA ASP A 379 32.75 14.84 42.87
C ASP A 379 33.48 13.63 42.22
N TYR A 380 33.48 13.57 40.89
CA TYR A 380 34.07 12.50 40.08
C TYR A 380 33.55 11.10 40.41
N ASN A 381 32.27 11.00 40.79
CA ASN A 381 31.63 9.71 41.00
C ASN A 381 31.65 8.87 39.70
N PRO A 382 32.20 7.64 39.71
CA PRO A 382 32.26 6.76 38.53
C PRO A 382 30.89 6.48 37.90
N HIS A 383 29.81 6.52 38.69
CA HIS A 383 28.44 6.32 38.22
C HIS A 383 27.93 7.47 37.34
N THR A 384 28.66 8.58 37.23
CA THR A 384 28.32 9.68 36.32
C THR A 384 28.46 9.24 34.86
N ASP A 385 29.34 8.27 34.55
CA ASP A 385 29.53 7.74 33.21
C ASP A 385 28.34 6.87 32.76
N ASP A 386 27.66 6.22 33.71
CA ASP A 386 26.46 5.42 33.44
C ASP A 386 25.33 6.27 32.83
N LEU A 387 25.31 7.59 33.09
CA LEU A 387 24.35 8.54 32.50
C LEU A 387 24.47 8.65 30.97
N MET A 388 25.62 8.33 30.39
CA MET A 388 25.79 8.28 28.93
C MET A 388 25.19 7.02 28.30
N THR A 389 24.97 5.99 29.13
CA THR A 389 24.63 4.64 28.68
C THR A 389 23.13 4.38 28.80
N TYR A 390 22.45 4.90 29.83
CA TYR A 390 20.98 4.76 29.96
C TYR A 390 20.15 5.22 28.73
N PRO A 391 20.52 6.29 28.00
CA PRO A 391 19.77 6.69 26.80
C PRO A 391 19.67 5.58 25.73
N THR A 392 20.68 4.71 25.59
CA THR A 392 20.63 3.62 24.60
C THR A 392 19.65 2.52 25.00
N LEU A 393 19.49 2.26 26.31
CA LEU A 393 18.50 1.33 26.85
C LEU A 393 17.07 1.81 26.57
N PHE A 394 16.78 3.08 26.90
CA PHE A 394 15.46 3.65 26.67
C PHE A 394 15.13 3.82 25.18
N MET A 395 16.14 4.04 24.32
CA MET A 395 15.98 3.96 22.88
C MET A 395 15.56 2.55 22.42
N GLY A 396 16.09 1.49 23.04
CA GLY A 396 15.67 0.10 22.79
C GLY A 396 14.20 -0.12 23.18
N ILE A 397 13.82 0.25 24.40
CA ILE A 397 12.46 0.11 24.94
C ILE A 397 11.45 0.93 24.12
N GLY A 398 11.77 2.17 23.78
CA GLY A 398 10.91 3.06 22.99
C GLY A 398 10.57 2.46 21.62
N ASN A 399 11.53 1.84 20.95
CA ASN A 399 11.30 1.20 19.65
C ASN A 399 10.36 -0.02 19.74
N VAL A 400 10.41 -0.80 20.82
CA VAL A 400 9.53 -1.95 21.05
C VAL A 400 8.07 -1.50 21.19
N ILE A 401 7.82 -0.36 21.83
CA ILE A 401 6.47 0.15 22.11
C ILE A 401 5.92 0.98 20.94
N ALA A 402 6.73 1.90 20.41
CA ALA A 402 6.28 2.86 19.40
C ALA A 402 5.88 2.17 18.09
N MET A 403 6.54 1.08 17.71
CA MET A 403 6.30 0.47 16.41
C MET A 403 4.97 -0.28 16.28
N PRO A 404 4.62 -1.21 17.18
CA PRO A 404 3.32 -1.89 17.09
C PRO A 404 2.18 -0.88 17.16
N LEU A 405 2.37 0.20 17.92
CA LEU A 405 1.45 1.33 17.94
C LEU A 405 1.38 2.03 16.57
N ALA A 406 2.51 2.27 15.91
CA ALA A 406 2.55 2.91 14.58
C ALA A 406 1.82 2.08 13.51
N MET A 407 1.90 0.75 13.61
CA MET A 407 1.13 -0.16 12.76
C MET A 407 -0.36 -0.13 13.10
N ALA A 408 -0.74 -0.10 14.38
CA ALA A 408 -2.15 -0.11 14.78
C ALA A 408 -2.89 1.19 14.50
N ILE A 409 -2.31 2.35 14.85
CA ILE A 409 -2.99 3.66 14.81
C ILE A 409 -2.47 4.62 13.74
N GLY A 410 -1.41 4.28 13.02
CA GLY A 410 -0.77 5.13 12.01
C GLY A 410 0.56 5.72 12.49
N ARG A 411 1.41 6.11 11.52
CA ARG A 411 2.79 6.54 11.79
C ARG A 411 2.88 7.97 12.25
N ARG A 412 1.95 8.84 11.86
CA ARG A 412 1.94 10.25 12.25
C ARG A 412 1.54 10.46 13.72
N PRO A 413 0.48 9.84 14.28
CA PRO A 413 0.18 9.94 15.71
C PRO A 413 1.36 9.51 16.57
N VAL A 414 2.00 8.40 16.20
CA VAL A 414 3.19 7.92 16.90
C VAL A 414 4.35 8.87 16.69
N PHE A 415 4.61 9.37 15.48
CA PHE A 415 5.67 10.34 15.23
C PHE A 415 5.47 11.65 16.01
N LEU A 416 4.24 12.15 16.15
CA LEU A 416 3.94 13.35 16.92
C LEU A 416 4.07 13.11 18.42
N ALA A 417 3.60 11.97 18.94
CA ALA A 417 3.84 11.56 20.32
C ALA A 417 5.33 11.36 20.59
N SER A 418 6.04 10.77 19.64
CA SER A 418 7.47 10.61 19.61
C SER A 418 8.22 11.90 19.35
N ALA A 419 7.63 12.98 18.86
CA ALA A 419 8.23 14.32 18.78
C ALA A 419 8.03 15.11 20.05
N LEU A 420 7.00 14.77 20.81
CA LEU A 420 6.86 15.17 22.21
C LEU A 420 7.89 14.44 23.11
N VAL A 421 8.26 13.18 22.78
CA VAL A 421 9.09 12.29 23.62
C VAL A 421 10.50 11.99 23.04
N LEU A 422 10.74 12.38 21.78
CA LEU A 422 11.92 12.14 20.92
C LEU A 422 12.33 10.65 20.67
N THR A 423 11.62 9.93 19.77
CA THR A 423 12.16 8.83 18.89
C THR A 423 11.16 8.27 17.83
N VAL A 424 11.55 8.25 16.54
CA VAL A 424 11.09 7.46 15.34
C VAL A 424 11.20 8.32 14.05
N GLY A 425 11.82 7.81 12.98
CA GLY A 425 11.85 8.51 11.67
C GLY A 425 12.21 7.66 10.44
N SER A 426 12.80 6.47 10.64
CA SER A 426 13.31 5.63 9.56
C SER A 426 12.24 4.95 8.71
N ILE A 427 11.04 4.69 9.24
CA ILE A 427 10.00 3.92 8.55
C ILE A 427 9.19 4.78 7.58
N CYS A 428 8.83 6.02 7.96
CA CYS A 428 8.12 6.95 7.09
C CYS A 428 8.87 7.18 5.77
N TYR A 429 10.20 7.11 5.81
CA TYR A 429 11.08 7.31 4.68
C TYR A 429 10.95 6.23 3.57
N GLN A 430 10.67 4.99 3.98
CA GLN A 430 10.60 3.83 3.08
C GLN A 430 9.30 3.76 2.28
N GLU A 431 8.24 4.38 2.81
CA GLU A 431 6.91 4.36 2.21
C GLU A 431 6.72 5.44 1.14
N ILE A 432 7.42 6.56 1.29
CA ILE A 432 7.34 7.71 0.37
C ILE A 432 8.30 7.60 -0.84
N HIS A 433 9.26 6.66 -0.79
CA HIS A 433 10.25 6.42 -1.86
C HIS A 433 10.18 5.01 -2.44
N PHE A 434 10.39 4.89 -3.75
CA PHE A 434 10.43 3.62 -4.47
C PHE A 434 11.61 2.73 -4.03
N VAL A 435 11.42 1.41 -4.12
CA VAL A 435 12.39 0.37 -3.67
C VAL A 435 13.81 0.63 -4.18
N HIS A 436 13.98 0.88 -5.47
CA HIS A 436 15.29 1.09 -6.11
C HIS A 436 15.99 2.40 -5.72
N GLU A 437 15.27 3.36 -5.12
CA GLU A 437 15.88 4.59 -4.60
C GLU A 437 16.19 4.49 -3.11
N ARG A 438 15.65 3.49 -2.38
CA ARG A 438 15.67 3.45 -0.90
C ARG A 438 17.07 3.51 -0.31
N SER A 439 18.05 2.80 -0.86
CA SER A 439 19.44 2.76 -0.37
C SER A 439 20.12 4.13 -0.43
N SER A 440 20.13 4.75 -1.61
CA SER A 440 20.68 6.10 -1.83
C SER A 440 19.99 7.16 -0.97
N ARG A 441 18.67 7.06 -0.85
CA ARG A 441 17.81 7.97 -0.07
C ARG A 441 18.09 7.82 1.43
N LEU A 442 18.19 6.59 1.93
CA LEU A 442 18.51 6.28 3.33
C LEU A 442 19.93 6.78 3.68
N ALA A 443 20.89 6.70 2.75
CA ALA A 443 22.23 7.24 2.93
C ALA A 443 22.23 8.76 3.11
N TRP A 444 21.42 9.50 2.34
CA TRP A 444 21.25 10.95 2.51
C TRP A 444 20.61 11.31 3.85
N PHE A 445 19.60 10.55 4.28
CA PHE A 445 19.00 10.72 5.61
C PHE A 445 20.06 10.55 6.71
N SER A 446 20.84 9.46 6.67
CA SER A 446 21.93 9.22 7.61
C SER A 446 22.99 10.33 7.54
N ALA A 447 23.35 10.81 6.35
CA ALA A 447 24.33 11.89 6.20
C ALA A 447 23.84 13.22 6.80
N ILE A 448 22.59 13.61 6.53
CA ILE A 448 21.98 14.81 7.13
C ILE A 448 21.96 14.68 8.65
N GLN A 449 21.59 13.50 9.15
CA GLN A 449 21.59 13.20 10.57
C GLN A 449 23.00 13.34 11.18
N SER A 450 24.01 12.72 10.59
CA SER A 450 25.39 12.77 11.04
C SER A 450 25.95 14.20 11.04
N ILE A 451 25.73 14.96 9.96
CA ILE A 451 26.22 16.33 9.83
C ILE A 451 25.53 17.24 10.85
N GLY A 452 24.20 17.16 10.95
CA GLY A 452 23.43 17.96 11.91
C GLY A 452 23.81 17.65 13.35
N THR A 453 23.97 16.36 13.68
CA THR A 453 24.37 15.94 15.03
C THR A 453 25.77 16.47 15.35
N ALA A 454 26.75 16.24 14.47
CA ALA A 454 28.11 16.70 14.69
C ALA A 454 28.19 18.23 14.83
N ALA A 455 27.48 18.99 13.99
CA ALA A 455 27.44 20.44 14.06
C ALA A 455 26.85 20.94 15.39
N LEU A 456 25.74 20.34 15.85
CA LEU A 456 25.12 20.70 17.12
C LEU A 456 25.93 20.23 18.33
N THR A 457 26.68 19.12 18.22
CA THR A 457 27.61 18.65 19.26
C THR A 457 28.83 19.58 19.37
N ILE A 458 29.34 20.10 18.25
CA ILE A 458 30.36 21.16 18.26
C ILE A 458 29.79 22.39 18.95
N ALA A 459 28.60 22.85 18.55
CA ALA A 459 27.93 24.01 19.16
C ALA A 459 27.66 23.81 20.67
N THR A 460 27.36 22.58 21.08
CA THR A 460 27.16 22.18 22.49
C THR A 460 28.35 22.52 23.35
N SER A 461 29.59 22.26 22.90
CA SER A 461 30.78 22.57 23.69
C SER A 461 30.91 24.08 24.00
N TYR A 462 30.60 24.94 23.03
CA TYR A 462 30.57 26.39 23.21
C TYR A 462 29.37 26.86 24.04
N LEU A 463 28.20 26.27 23.83
CA LEU A 463 26.97 26.58 24.56
C LEU A 463 27.11 26.27 26.06
N VAL A 464 27.63 25.09 26.39
CA VAL A 464 27.84 24.67 27.78
C VAL A 464 28.90 25.54 28.45
N SER A 465 29.97 25.91 27.74
CA SER A 465 31.02 26.78 28.28
C SER A 465 30.55 28.21 28.61
N SER A 466 29.51 28.70 27.93
CA SER A 466 29.02 30.08 28.07
C SER A 466 27.78 30.22 28.96
N LEU A 467 26.81 29.30 28.83
CA LEU A 467 25.51 29.36 29.49
C LEU A 467 25.31 28.26 30.56
N GLY A 468 26.25 27.31 30.65
CA GLY A 468 26.19 26.16 31.54
C GLY A 468 25.35 25.00 31.00
N TRP A 469 25.59 23.81 31.56
CA TRP A 469 24.98 22.56 31.10
C TRP A 469 23.45 22.48 31.32
N ARG A 470 22.88 23.29 32.24
CA ARG A 470 21.43 23.32 32.47
C ARG A 470 20.68 24.01 31.32
N TRP A 471 21.26 25.08 30.77
CA TRP A 471 20.70 25.78 29.62
C TRP A 471 20.82 24.98 28.32
N TRP A 472 21.76 24.04 28.25
CA TRP A 472 21.83 23.07 27.16
C TRP A 472 20.49 22.32 26.99
N TYR A 473 19.92 21.77 28.07
CA TYR A 473 18.60 21.13 28.03
C TYR A 473 17.48 22.09 27.64
N GLY A 474 17.53 23.35 28.10
CA GLY A 474 16.53 24.37 27.75
C GLY A 474 16.52 24.74 26.27
N VAL A 475 17.71 24.95 25.67
CA VAL A 475 17.84 25.29 24.24
C VAL A 475 17.36 24.15 23.36
N PHE A 476 17.73 22.90 23.67
CA PHE A 476 17.30 21.75 22.87
C PHE A 476 15.83 21.38 23.09
N SER A 477 15.24 21.70 24.25
CA SER A 477 13.79 21.61 24.45
C SER A 477 13.02 22.57 23.53
N ILE A 478 13.48 23.81 23.39
CA ILE A 478 12.88 24.79 22.46
C ILE A 478 13.01 24.31 21.01
N ALA A 479 14.20 23.84 20.60
CA ALA A 479 14.41 23.29 19.28
C ALA A 479 13.49 22.10 18.98
N SER A 480 13.28 21.23 19.98
CA SER A 480 12.36 20.09 19.88
C SER A 480 10.91 20.52 19.72
N GLY A 481 10.48 21.58 20.43
CA GLY A 481 9.16 22.18 20.27
C GLY A 481 8.92 22.74 18.84
N LEU A 482 9.94 23.34 18.23
CA LEU A 482 9.87 23.81 16.84
C LEU A 482 9.76 22.65 15.84
N VAL A 483 10.49 21.56 16.09
CA VAL A 483 10.37 20.32 15.29
C VAL A 483 8.98 19.72 15.44
N PHE A 484 8.39 19.71 16.64
CA PHE A 484 7.02 19.26 16.85
C PHE A 484 6.00 20.07 16.04
N ILE A 485 6.08 21.41 16.07
CA ILE A 485 5.19 22.29 15.29
C ILE A 485 5.35 22.05 13.78
N SER A 486 6.60 21.88 13.33
CA SER A 486 6.92 21.60 11.92
C SER A 486 6.41 20.23 11.48
N ALA A 487 6.58 19.21 12.33
CA ALA A 487 6.04 17.86 12.11
C ALA A 487 4.51 17.87 12.04
N PHE A 488 3.86 18.59 12.94
CA PHE A 488 2.40 18.70 12.98
C PHE A 488 1.83 19.30 11.69
N THR A 489 2.51 20.31 11.13
CA THR A 489 2.02 21.05 9.97
C THR A 489 2.46 20.48 8.62
N LEU A 490 3.66 19.86 8.55
CA LEU A 490 4.29 19.49 7.27
C LEU A 490 4.38 17.98 7.02
N VAL A 491 4.19 17.13 8.04
CA VAL A 491 4.32 15.67 7.90
C VAL A 491 2.94 15.00 7.87
N PRO A 492 2.41 14.65 6.68
CA PRO A 492 1.16 13.89 6.56
C PRO A 492 1.31 12.42 6.98
N GLU A 493 0.18 11.76 7.28
CA GLU A 493 0.15 10.32 7.58
C GLU A 493 0.59 9.48 6.36
N SER A 494 1.44 8.48 6.55
CA SER A 494 1.96 7.65 5.45
C SER A 494 1.39 6.23 5.41
N ARG A 495 0.58 5.81 6.40
CA ARG A 495 -0.06 4.48 6.38
C ARG A 495 -0.89 4.22 5.12
N TYR A 496 -0.60 3.11 4.47
CA TYR A 496 -1.33 2.62 3.31
C TYR A 496 -1.23 1.09 3.22
N ASP A 497 -2.37 0.41 3.04
CA ASP A 497 -2.43 -1.05 2.89
C ASP A 497 -2.06 -1.40 1.44
N ARG A 498 -0.89 -2.03 1.23
CA ARG A 498 -0.42 -2.43 -0.10
C ARG A 498 -0.60 -3.94 -0.31
N PRO A 499 -0.96 -4.37 -1.52
CA PRO A 499 -0.86 -5.79 -1.88
C PRO A 499 0.59 -6.28 -1.76
N THR A 500 0.77 -7.54 -1.39
CA THR A 500 2.06 -8.21 -1.12
C THR A 500 3.05 -8.08 -2.28
N ASP A 501 2.57 -8.19 -3.50
CA ASP A 501 3.36 -8.20 -4.74
C ASP A 501 4.11 -6.87 -4.95
N ALA A 502 3.53 -5.76 -4.46
CA ALA A 502 4.14 -4.43 -4.52
C ALA A 502 5.37 -4.28 -3.60
N PHE A 503 5.57 -5.18 -2.62
CA PHE A 503 6.73 -5.16 -1.73
C PHE A 503 7.95 -5.87 -2.33
N GLU A 504 7.73 -6.93 -3.11
CA GLU A 504 8.78 -7.67 -3.82
C GLU A 504 9.25 -6.91 -5.08
N GLY A 505 8.55 -5.83 -5.44
CA GLY A 505 8.79 -5.13 -6.70
C GLY A 505 8.24 -5.91 -7.87
N GLU A 506 7.42 -6.91 -7.65
CA GLU A 506 6.74 -7.65 -8.70
C GLU A 506 5.55 -6.82 -9.21
N VAL A 507 5.59 -6.56 -10.51
CA VAL A 507 4.49 -5.90 -11.22
C VAL A 507 4.00 -6.91 -12.24
N HIS A 508 2.74 -7.31 -12.11
CA HIS A 508 2.04 -8.04 -13.15
C HIS A 508 1.86 -7.08 -14.32
N VAL A 509 2.79 -7.11 -15.27
CA VAL A 509 2.70 -6.33 -16.50
C VAL A 509 1.99 -7.22 -17.50
N HIS A 510 0.71 -6.96 -17.73
CA HIS A 510 0.02 -7.51 -18.89
C HIS A 510 0.62 -6.87 -20.15
N HIS A 511 1.42 -7.63 -20.90
CA HIS A 511 1.68 -7.34 -22.31
C HIS A 511 0.65 -8.10 -23.15
N ASP A 512 0.06 -7.42 -24.13
CA ASP A 512 -0.90 -8.00 -25.06
C ASP A 512 -0.34 -9.30 -25.69
N GLY A 513 -0.96 -10.44 -25.38
CA GLY A 513 -0.79 -11.69 -26.11
C GLY A 513 0.26 -12.70 -25.64
N GLU A 514 0.92 -12.53 -24.49
CA GLU A 514 1.79 -13.57 -23.88
C GLU A 514 1.38 -13.87 -22.42
N GLU A 515 1.77 -15.05 -21.90
CA GLU A 515 1.52 -15.49 -20.51
C GLU A 515 1.90 -14.40 -19.49
N GLN A 516 1.26 -14.40 -18.31
CA GLN A 516 1.57 -13.48 -17.20
C GLN A 516 3.08 -13.46 -16.91
N VAL A 517 3.79 -12.47 -17.44
CA VAL A 517 5.18 -12.24 -17.09
C VAL A 517 5.19 -11.41 -15.81
N ILE A 518 5.62 -12.03 -14.72
CA ILE A 518 5.98 -11.33 -13.49
C ILE A 518 7.17 -10.43 -13.84
N VAL A 519 6.93 -9.14 -14.08
CA VAL A 519 8.00 -8.19 -14.36
C VAL A 519 8.43 -7.57 -13.05
N HIS A 520 9.62 -7.92 -12.59
CA HIS A 520 10.28 -7.18 -11.52
C HIS A 520 10.48 -5.72 -11.96
N ALA A 521 9.95 -4.77 -11.19
CA ALA A 521 10.12 -3.34 -11.34
C ALA A 521 11.60 -2.97 -11.19
N THR A 522 12.30 -2.95 -12.32
CA THR A 522 13.71 -2.55 -12.39
C THR A 522 13.84 -1.07 -12.70
N THR A 523 15.05 -0.51 -12.51
CA THR A 523 15.38 0.87 -12.91
C THR A 523 15.13 1.20 -14.40
N LYS A 524 14.90 0.19 -15.27
CA LYS A 524 14.60 0.36 -16.69
C LYS A 524 13.10 0.45 -17.00
N ASN A 525 12.24 -0.21 -16.22
CA ASN A 525 10.79 -0.25 -16.45
C ASN A 525 10.07 0.45 -15.29
N ARG A 526 9.81 1.75 -15.45
CA ARG A 526 9.11 2.56 -14.44
C ARG A 526 7.60 2.46 -14.69
N VAL A 527 6.84 2.05 -13.67
CA VAL A 527 5.38 2.13 -13.70
C VAL A 527 4.98 3.61 -13.59
N PRO A 528 4.13 4.13 -14.50
CA PRO A 528 3.61 5.49 -14.38
C PRO A 528 2.77 5.63 -13.11
N LEU A 529 2.96 6.75 -12.40
CA LEU A 529 2.19 7.07 -11.20
C LEU A 529 0.70 7.17 -11.56
N ASP A 530 -0.14 6.41 -10.87
CA ASP A 530 -1.58 6.37 -11.10
C ASP A 530 -2.25 7.60 -10.44
N PHE A 531 -2.26 8.71 -11.16
CA PHE A 531 -2.95 9.93 -10.75
C PHE A 531 -4.46 9.90 -11.06
N THR A 532 -4.92 8.89 -11.79
CA THR A 532 -6.30 8.70 -12.23
C THR A 532 -7.17 8.12 -11.12
N ASN A 533 -6.72 7.01 -10.50
CA ASN A 533 -7.41 6.37 -9.39
C ASN A 533 -7.05 7.03 -8.05
N TYR A 534 -5.84 7.59 -7.92
CA TYR A 534 -5.34 8.21 -6.70
C TYR A 534 -5.05 9.70 -6.86
N LYS A 535 -5.95 10.53 -6.34
CA LYS A 535 -5.84 12.00 -6.40
C LYS A 535 -4.83 12.55 -5.39
N ALA A 536 -4.33 13.75 -5.68
CA ALA A 536 -3.49 14.50 -4.74
C ALA A 536 -4.24 14.83 -3.45
N ARG A 537 -3.54 14.76 -2.30
CA ARG A 537 -4.14 15.04 -0.99
C ARG A 537 -4.47 16.52 -0.81
N THR A 538 -5.59 16.79 -0.14
CA THR A 538 -5.97 18.15 0.28
C THR A 538 -5.32 18.52 1.62
N TRP A 539 -5.17 19.82 1.89
CA TRP A 539 -4.56 20.32 3.14
C TRP A 539 -5.30 19.84 4.40
N LYS A 540 -6.63 19.73 4.34
CA LYS A 540 -7.45 19.17 5.43
C LYS A 540 -7.09 17.71 5.72
N HIS A 541 -6.93 16.89 4.67
CA HIS A 541 -6.49 15.51 4.82
C HIS A 541 -5.05 15.43 5.38
N THR A 542 -4.17 16.38 5.02
CA THR A 542 -2.82 16.48 5.60
C THR A 542 -2.83 16.82 7.08
N LEU A 543 -3.82 17.55 7.59
CA LEU A 543 -3.92 17.92 9.01
C LEU A 543 -4.61 16.87 9.90
N THR A 544 -5.28 15.87 9.32
CA THR A 544 -5.96 14.82 10.08
C THR A 544 -4.97 13.91 10.84
N ILE A 545 -5.06 13.89 12.17
CA ILE A 545 -4.10 13.17 13.03
C ILE A 545 -4.23 11.65 12.87
N MET A 546 -5.45 11.11 12.92
CA MET A 546 -5.72 9.67 12.79
C MET A 546 -6.66 9.41 11.63
N HIS A 547 -6.32 8.43 10.78
CA HIS A 547 -7.21 7.93 9.73
C HIS A 547 -7.85 6.61 10.21
N PRO A 548 -9.12 6.61 10.64
CA PRO A 548 -9.82 5.38 11.03
C PRO A 548 -10.10 4.46 9.83
N PRO A 549 -10.30 3.14 10.05
CA PRO A 549 -10.29 2.45 11.35
C PRO A 549 -8.89 1.99 11.80
N ALA A 550 -8.62 2.08 13.11
CA ALA A 550 -7.41 1.52 13.72
C ALA A 550 -7.52 0.00 13.84
N ASN A 551 -6.49 -0.73 13.42
CA ASN A 551 -6.46 -2.20 13.45
C ASN A 551 -5.49 -2.71 14.51
N TRP A 552 -5.98 -2.95 15.72
CA TRP A 552 -5.16 -3.43 16.84
C TRP A 552 -4.63 -4.85 16.66
N LYS A 553 -5.25 -5.66 15.80
CA LYS A 553 -4.75 -7.01 15.49
C LYS A 553 -3.37 -6.95 14.83
N GLU A 554 -3.11 -5.94 13.99
CA GLU A 554 -1.80 -5.76 13.34
C GLU A 554 -0.67 -5.51 14.34
N ALA A 555 -0.92 -4.82 15.47
CA ALA A 555 0.09 -4.65 16.51
C ALA A 555 0.49 -5.98 17.15
N LEU A 556 -0.48 -6.84 17.45
CA LEU A 556 -0.22 -8.18 17.99
C LEU A 556 0.51 -9.06 16.97
N THR A 557 0.12 -8.98 15.70
CA THR A 557 0.83 -9.66 14.62
C THR A 557 2.27 -9.18 14.49
N CYS A 558 2.54 -7.87 14.64
CA CYS A 558 3.90 -7.32 14.63
C CYS A 558 4.78 -7.93 15.73
N TYR A 559 4.26 -8.07 16.96
CA TYR A 559 5.02 -8.73 18.03
C TYR A 559 5.34 -10.19 17.71
N LYS A 560 4.36 -10.93 17.17
CA LYS A 560 4.58 -12.31 16.70
C LYS A 560 5.64 -12.37 15.61
N GLN A 561 5.56 -11.50 14.60
CA GLN A 561 6.50 -11.43 13.49
C GLN A 561 7.93 -11.11 13.96
N MET A 562 8.08 -10.17 14.91
CA MET A 562 9.39 -9.88 15.52
C MET A 562 9.98 -11.13 16.21
N GLY A 563 9.16 -11.87 16.96
CA GLY A 563 9.55 -13.12 17.60
C GLY A 563 9.91 -14.25 16.64
N GLN A 564 9.34 -14.26 15.43
CA GLN A 564 9.72 -15.21 14.38
C GLN A 564 11.02 -14.79 13.68
N CYS A 565 11.15 -13.51 13.34
CA CYS A 565 12.28 -13.00 12.59
C CYS A 565 13.60 -13.04 13.36
N ILE A 566 13.58 -12.95 14.70
CA ILE A 566 14.79 -13.09 15.52
C ILE A 566 15.40 -14.49 15.44
N LEU A 567 14.59 -15.50 15.14
CA LEU A 567 15.05 -16.88 14.99
C LEU A 567 15.69 -17.13 13.62
N PHE A 568 15.58 -16.17 12.69
CA PHE A 568 16.21 -16.29 11.37
C PHE A 568 17.72 -16.04 11.51
N PRO A 569 18.58 -17.02 11.19
CA PRO A 569 20.02 -16.90 11.43
C PRO A 569 20.65 -15.68 10.76
N ASN A 570 20.21 -15.34 9.55
CA ASN A 570 20.70 -14.19 8.83
C ASN A 570 20.27 -12.85 9.47
N ILE A 571 19.04 -12.73 9.97
CA ILE A 571 18.57 -11.53 10.68
C ILE A 571 19.24 -11.40 12.04
N LEU A 572 19.33 -12.50 12.80
CA LEU A 572 20.01 -12.51 14.09
C LEU A 572 21.45 -12.00 13.98
N TRP A 573 22.19 -12.45 12.97
CA TRP A 573 23.54 -11.96 12.74
C TRP A 573 23.60 -10.47 12.40
N VAL A 574 22.72 -9.98 11.51
CA VAL A 574 22.65 -8.54 11.19
C VAL A 574 22.39 -7.73 12.45
N VAL A 575 21.46 -8.19 13.29
CA VAL A 575 21.14 -7.56 14.57
C VAL A 575 22.36 -7.56 15.49
N LEU A 576 23.06 -8.69 15.64
CA LEU A 576 24.25 -8.81 16.48
C LEU A 576 25.39 -7.89 16.00
N MET A 577 25.67 -7.88 14.70
CA MET A 577 26.74 -7.03 14.13
C MET A 577 26.43 -5.54 14.30
N ASN A 578 25.15 -5.15 14.13
CA ASN A 578 24.68 -3.79 14.41
C ASN A 578 24.82 -3.42 15.89
N SER A 579 24.55 -4.38 16.78
CA SER A 579 24.60 -4.18 18.22
C SER A 579 26.03 -4.00 18.74
N VAL A 580 26.93 -4.88 18.32
CA VAL A 580 28.35 -4.85 18.71
C VAL A 580 29.03 -3.58 18.18
N SER A 581 28.78 -3.22 16.92
CA SER A 581 29.36 -1.99 16.35
C SER A 581 28.86 -0.73 17.04
N LEU A 582 27.57 -0.65 17.41
CA LEU A 582 27.07 0.48 18.21
C LEU A 582 27.72 0.50 19.60
N GLY A 583 27.76 -0.63 20.31
CA GLY A 583 28.33 -0.71 21.66
C GLY A 583 29.78 -0.23 21.71
N ILE A 584 30.61 -0.69 20.76
CA ILE A 584 32.01 -0.27 20.63
C ILE A 584 32.11 1.24 20.32
N TYR A 585 31.24 1.76 19.44
CA TYR A 585 31.21 3.19 19.16
C TYR A 585 30.83 4.00 20.41
N VAL A 586 29.85 3.54 21.21
CA VAL A 586 29.45 4.20 22.47
C VAL A 586 30.61 4.23 23.45
N ILE A 587 31.37 3.14 23.60
CA ILE A 587 32.62 3.12 24.38
C ILE A 587 33.61 4.18 23.86
N GLY A 588 33.77 4.30 22.54
CA GLY A 588 34.58 5.36 21.95
C GLY A 588 34.09 6.77 22.31
N VAL A 589 32.77 6.98 22.38
CA VAL A 589 32.15 8.27 22.76
C VAL A 589 32.36 8.60 24.24
N THR A 590 32.37 7.61 25.14
CA THR A 590 32.62 7.87 26.57
C THR A 590 34.09 8.20 26.83
N GLU A 591 35.01 7.51 26.15
CA GLU A 591 36.44 7.57 26.50
C GLU A 591 37.27 8.58 25.73
N TYR A 592 36.87 9.02 24.52
CA TYR A 592 37.76 9.91 23.74
C TYR A 592 38.04 11.23 24.49
N ALA A 593 37.05 11.75 25.23
CA ALA A 593 37.17 12.99 25.99
C ALA A 593 38.03 12.82 27.24
N SER A 594 37.95 11.66 27.92
CA SER A 594 38.77 11.35 29.09
C SER A 594 40.25 11.21 28.70
N VAL A 595 40.54 10.51 27.60
CA VAL A 595 41.90 10.30 27.10
C VAL A 595 42.54 11.59 26.57
N LEU A 596 41.82 12.39 25.77
CA LEU A 596 42.35 13.64 25.21
C LEU A 596 42.43 14.78 26.24
N GLY A 597 41.57 14.75 27.27
CA GLY A 597 41.61 15.70 28.37
C GLY A 597 42.74 15.45 29.36
N ALA A 598 43.21 14.20 29.49
CA ALA A 598 44.32 13.84 30.36
C ALA A 598 45.69 14.28 29.80
N PRO A 599 46.70 14.55 30.66
CA PRO A 599 48.09 14.70 30.22
C PRO A 599 48.59 13.44 29.49
N PRO A 600 49.39 13.54 28.41
CA PRO A 600 50.12 14.70 27.89
C PRO A 600 49.34 15.61 26.91
N TYR A 601 48.12 15.26 26.53
CA TYR A 601 47.37 15.98 25.49
C TYR A 601 46.68 17.24 26.04
N SER A 602 46.03 17.14 27.20
CA SER A 602 45.42 18.25 27.94
C SER A 602 44.52 19.17 27.08
N TYR A 603 43.69 18.59 26.22
CA TYR A 603 42.80 19.35 25.34
C TYR A 603 41.72 20.08 26.14
N PRO A 604 41.49 21.38 25.89
CA PRO A 604 40.40 22.10 26.51
C PRO A 604 39.05 21.60 25.98
N THR A 605 37.99 21.73 26.77
CA THR A 605 36.61 21.27 26.44
C THR A 605 36.11 21.80 25.09
N THR A 606 36.51 23.02 24.70
CA THR A 606 36.18 23.61 23.39
C THR A 606 36.82 22.85 22.22
N SER A 607 38.03 22.31 22.41
CA SER A 607 38.73 21.50 21.39
C SER A 607 38.21 20.07 21.33
N LEU A 608 37.73 19.52 22.45
CA LEU A 608 37.09 18.19 22.46
C LEU A 608 35.82 18.15 21.60
N GLY A 609 35.04 19.23 21.58
CA GLY A 609 33.89 19.36 20.67
C GLY A 609 34.28 19.29 19.19
N LEU A 610 35.44 19.85 18.80
CA LEU A 610 35.92 19.87 17.42
C LEU A 610 36.28 18.48 16.88
N VAL A 611 36.59 17.52 17.74
CA VAL A 611 36.86 16.12 17.36
C VAL A 611 35.67 15.50 16.62
N GLN A 612 34.45 15.94 16.95
CA GLN A 612 33.22 15.51 16.28
C GLN A 612 33.14 15.98 14.82
N GLY A 613 33.94 16.97 14.41
CA GLY A 613 34.06 17.38 13.01
C GLY A 613 34.52 16.24 12.08
N GLY A 614 35.25 15.25 12.59
CA GLY A 614 35.60 14.04 11.86
C GLY A 614 34.37 13.24 11.39
N GLN A 615 33.27 13.30 12.13
CA GLN A 615 32.01 12.64 11.75
C GLN A 615 31.33 13.30 10.54
N ILE A 616 31.52 14.62 10.35
CA ILE A 616 31.04 15.33 9.15
C ILE A 616 31.78 14.80 7.92
N VAL A 617 33.10 14.62 8.03
CA VAL A 617 33.93 14.06 6.96
C VAL A 617 33.49 12.63 6.64
N VAL A 618 33.26 11.81 7.67
CA VAL A 618 32.72 10.45 7.53
C VAL A 618 31.37 10.47 6.79
N ALA A 619 30.45 11.36 7.16
CA ALA A 619 29.14 11.47 6.52
C ALA A 619 29.25 11.82 5.03
N MET A 620 30.15 12.73 4.66
CA MET A 620 30.38 13.11 3.26
C MET A 620 31.00 11.97 2.44
N ILE A 621 31.88 11.17 3.02
CA ILE A 621 32.50 10.00 2.36
C ILE A 621 31.51 8.84 2.23
N MET A 622 30.62 8.68 3.20
CA MET A 622 29.69 7.55 3.26
C MET A 622 28.71 7.51 2.09
N VAL A 623 28.19 8.66 1.67
CA VAL A 623 27.23 8.77 0.55
C VAL A 623 27.78 8.23 -0.78
N PRO A 624 28.95 8.67 -1.28
CA PRO A 624 29.53 8.12 -2.51
C PRO A 624 30.00 6.67 -2.36
N VAL A 625 30.60 6.30 -1.22
CA VAL A 625 31.24 4.99 -1.07
C VAL A 625 30.22 3.88 -0.79
N LEU A 626 29.35 4.06 0.21
CA LEU A 626 28.41 3.03 0.66
C LEU A 626 27.03 3.18 0.03
N GLY A 627 26.60 4.42 -0.27
CA GLY A 627 25.34 4.67 -0.96
C GLY A 627 25.45 4.38 -2.47
N TYR A 628 26.02 5.32 -3.22
CA TYR A 628 26.12 5.20 -4.68
C TYR A 628 27.01 4.02 -5.10
N GLY A 629 28.14 3.78 -4.42
CA GLY A 629 29.02 2.66 -4.70
C GLY A 629 28.34 1.30 -4.53
N GLY A 630 27.54 1.12 -3.47
CA GLY A 630 26.75 -0.09 -3.25
C GLY A 630 25.71 -0.34 -4.34
N ASP A 631 25.02 0.71 -4.78
CA ASP A 631 24.03 0.62 -5.86
C ASP A 631 24.66 0.33 -7.23
N GLN A 632 25.85 0.87 -7.50
CA GLN A 632 26.60 0.57 -8.72
C GLN A 632 27.09 -0.87 -8.75
N LEU A 633 27.58 -1.39 -7.62
CA LEU A 633 27.96 -2.79 -7.48
C LEU A 633 26.76 -3.70 -7.76
N TYR A 634 25.60 -3.40 -7.18
CA TYR A 634 24.36 -4.14 -7.40
C TYR A 634 23.95 -4.16 -8.88
N LYS A 635 23.99 -2.99 -9.55
CA LYS A 635 23.73 -2.87 -11.00
C LYS A 635 24.74 -3.62 -11.86
N LEU A 636 26.01 -3.61 -11.47
CA LEU A 636 27.08 -4.29 -12.20
C LEU A 636 26.94 -5.81 -12.11
N VAL A 637 26.57 -6.34 -10.94
CA VAL A 637 26.27 -7.77 -10.76
C VAL A 637 25.01 -8.17 -11.53
N ALA A 638 23.94 -7.34 -11.48
CA ALA A 638 22.71 -7.57 -12.25
C ALA A 638 22.96 -7.68 -13.76
N ARG A 639 23.81 -6.79 -14.30
CA ARG A 639 24.15 -6.78 -15.74
C ARG A 639 24.97 -7.98 -16.20
N ARG A 640 25.65 -8.67 -15.28
CA ARG A 640 26.50 -9.83 -15.60
C ARG A 640 25.75 -11.16 -15.51
N ARG A 641 24.53 -11.19 -14.96
CA ARG A 641 23.69 -12.38 -14.85
C ARG A 641 22.64 -12.37 -15.96
N GLU A 642 22.43 -13.52 -16.61
CA GLU A 642 21.45 -13.67 -17.69
C GLU A 642 20.00 -13.43 -17.23
N SER A 643 19.68 -13.74 -15.97
CA SER A 643 18.34 -13.55 -15.39
C SER A 643 18.00 -12.09 -15.02
N GLY A 644 18.99 -11.18 -14.99
CA GLY A 644 18.80 -9.79 -14.55
C GLY A 644 18.46 -9.61 -13.06
N THR A 645 18.27 -10.69 -12.30
CA THR A 645 17.97 -10.71 -10.86
C THR A 645 19.25 -10.85 -10.03
N VAL A 646 19.29 -10.18 -8.86
CA VAL A 646 20.44 -10.20 -7.95
C VAL A 646 20.00 -10.64 -6.57
N GLU A 647 20.68 -11.67 -6.07
CA GLU A 647 20.55 -12.16 -4.71
C GLU A 647 20.86 -11.07 -3.68
N SER A 648 20.04 -10.99 -2.62
CA SER A 648 20.18 -9.97 -1.57
C SER A 648 21.53 -10.03 -0.85
N GLU A 649 22.21 -11.19 -0.82
CA GLU A 649 23.52 -11.43 -0.20
C GLU A 649 24.63 -10.57 -0.78
N VAL A 650 24.49 -10.11 -2.03
CA VAL A 650 25.46 -9.18 -2.67
C VAL A 650 25.56 -7.87 -1.88
N ARG A 651 24.52 -7.48 -1.12
CA ARG A 651 24.53 -6.33 -0.20
C ARG A 651 25.49 -6.49 0.98
N LEU A 652 25.94 -7.70 1.29
CA LEU A 652 26.89 -7.95 2.38
C LEU A 652 28.34 -7.64 1.96
N ILE A 653 28.66 -7.62 0.66
CA ILE A 653 30.03 -7.36 0.16
C ILE A 653 30.51 -5.95 0.57
N PRO A 654 29.75 -4.86 0.35
CA PRO A 654 30.14 -3.53 0.83
C PRO A 654 30.30 -3.42 2.35
N MET A 655 29.71 -4.34 3.13
CA MET A 655 29.81 -4.34 4.59
C MET A 655 31.21 -4.75 5.09
N LEU A 656 32.01 -5.43 4.27
CA LEU A 656 33.38 -5.85 4.63
C LEU A 656 34.28 -4.66 4.94
N LEU A 657 34.17 -3.57 4.19
CA LEU A 657 34.98 -2.36 4.39
C LEU A 657 34.72 -1.74 5.78
N PRO A 658 33.48 -1.44 6.19
CA PRO A 658 33.14 -1.03 7.55
C PRO A 658 33.65 -1.98 8.65
N ILE A 659 33.56 -3.29 8.44
CA ILE A 659 34.02 -4.29 9.42
C ILE A 659 35.55 -4.21 9.59
N VAL A 660 36.31 -4.14 8.50
CA VAL A 660 37.78 -4.02 8.57
C VAL A 660 38.18 -2.72 9.27
N VAL A 661 37.50 -1.61 8.93
CA VAL A 661 37.73 -0.31 9.59
C VAL A 661 37.40 -0.38 11.08
N LEU A 662 36.35 -1.10 11.50
CA LEU A 662 36.00 -1.31 12.90
C LEU A 662 37.16 -1.97 13.67
N LEU A 663 37.65 -3.10 13.15
CA LEU A 663 38.70 -3.89 13.81
C LEU A 663 40.01 -3.11 13.94
N ILE A 664 40.43 -2.44 12.85
CA ILE A 664 41.64 -1.62 12.85
C ILE A 664 41.48 -0.44 13.81
N SER A 665 40.33 0.22 13.80
CA SER A 665 40.09 1.38 14.66
C SER A 665 40.06 1.01 16.14
N CYS A 666 39.49 -0.13 16.52
CA CYS A 666 39.53 -0.63 17.90
C CYS A 666 40.96 -0.82 18.39
N VAL A 667 41.77 -1.57 17.64
CA VAL A 667 43.15 -1.92 18.05
C VAL A 667 44.02 -0.66 18.17
N ILE A 668 43.93 0.25 17.19
CA ILE A 668 44.71 1.50 17.22
C ILE A 668 44.23 2.42 18.34
N PHE A 669 42.92 2.55 18.56
CA PHE A 669 42.37 3.37 19.66
C PHE A 669 42.87 2.84 21.02
N GLY A 670 42.77 1.53 21.27
CA GLY A 670 43.24 0.90 22.50
C GLY A 670 44.74 1.12 22.74
N ARG A 671 45.58 0.94 21.71
CA ARG A 671 47.04 1.16 21.82
C ARG A 671 47.41 2.62 22.04
N ALA A 672 46.76 3.54 21.31
CA ALA A 672 47.01 4.97 21.42
C ALA A 672 46.57 5.54 22.77
N ALA A 673 45.49 5.01 23.34
CA ALA A 673 45.03 5.36 24.68
C ALA A 673 45.93 4.78 25.78
N SER A 674 46.50 3.59 25.60
CA SER A 674 47.45 2.98 26.56
C SER A 674 48.84 3.61 26.53
N HIS A 675 49.30 4.14 25.39
CA HIS A 675 50.63 4.74 25.23
C HIS A 675 50.54 6.18 24.71
N PRO A 676 49.96 7.12 25.50
CA PRO A 676 49.66 8.46 25.01
C PRO A 676 50.90 9.34 24.74
N THR A 677 52.10 8.91 25.15
CA THR A 677 53.37 9.60 24.86
C THR A 677 54.00 9.16 23.54
N GLU A 678 53.63 7.99 23.01
CA GLU A 678 54.18 7.43 21.78
C GLU A 678 53.31 7.74 20.56
N TRP A 679 52.04 8.09 20.78
CA TRP A 679 51.06 8.31 19.74
C TRP A 679 50.66 9.78 19.64
N SER A 680 50.24 10.18 18.43
CA SER A 680 49.70 11.52 18.21
C SER A 680 48.23 11.57 18.65
N PRO A 681 47.69 12.72 19.11
CA PRO A 681 46.26 12.90 19.34
C PRO A 681 45.40 12.56 18.10
N TRP A 682 45.99 12.69 16.91
CA TRP A 682 45.35 12.31 15.64
C TRP A 682 45.02 10.82 15.53
N ALA A 683 45.76 9.95 16.22
CA ALA A 683 45.46 8.53 16.25
C ALA A 683 44.11 8.25 16.93
N ILE A 684 43.82 8.94 18.03
CA ILE A 684 42.56 8.79 18.79
C ILE A 684 41.40 9.41 18.00
N THR A 685 41.57 10.62 17.48
CA THR A 685 40.49 11.33 16.75
C THR A 685 40.12 10.65 15.41
N THR A 686 41.12 10.12 14.68
CA THR A 686 40.89 9.42 13.41
C THR A 686 40.24 8.06 13.64
N THR A 687 40.70 7.30 14.63
CA THR A 687 40.12 5.98 14.95
C THR A 687 38.72 6.13 15.54
N PHE A 688 38.44 7.14 16.35
CA PHE A 688 37.08 7.47 16.78
C PHE A 688 36.15 7.74 15.59
N SER A 689 36.60 8.52 14.60
CA SER A 689 35.85 8.74 13.36
C SER A 689 35.70 7.44 12.54
N GLY A 690 36.71 6.57 12.56
CA GLY A 690 36.68 5.24 11.96
C GLY A 690 35.65 4.31 12.60
N LEU A 691 35.54 4.30 13.93
CA LEU A 691 34.49 3.58 14.67
C LEU A 691 33.10 4.07 14.26
N TYR A 692 32.94 5.39 14.07
CA TYR A 692 31.68 5.96 13.59
C TYR A 692 31.35 5.53 12.15
N PHE A 693 32.33 5.58 11.24
CA PHE A 693 32.19 5.10 9.86
C PHE A 693 31.78 3.63 9.83
N ALA A 694 32.42 2.80 10.65
CA ALA A 694 32.11 1.38 10.76
C ALA A 694 30.67 1.15 11.23
N TYR A 695 30.27 1.81 12.32
CA TYR A 695 28.91 1.74 12.86
C TYR A 695 27.86 2.12 11.79
N ILE A 696 28.00 3.29 11.17
CA ILE A 696 27.05 3.81 10.16
C ILE A 696 27.07 2.97 8.87
N GLY A 697 28.21 2.38 8.51
CA GLY A 697 28.31 1.50 7.35
C GLY A 697 27.64 0.14 7.58
N ILE A 698 27.80 -0.45 8.77
CA ILE A 698 27.19 -1.74 9.13
C ILE A 698 25.66 -1.62 9.21
N ILE A 699 25.15 -0.54 9.82
CA ILE A 699 23.71 -0.29 9.93
C ILE A 699 23.05 -0.09 8.57
N LEU A 700 23.65 0.73 7.69
CA LEU A 700 23.03 1.02 6.40
C LEU A 700 22.95 -0.23 5.53
N ASN A 701 24.06 -0.97 5.41
CA ASN A 701 24.09 -2.22 4.64
C ASN A 701 23.19 -3.29 5.28
N GLY A 702 23.13 -3.37 6.61
CA GLY A 702 22.27 -4.29 7.34
C GLY A 702 20.79 -4.05 7.07
N TYR A 703 20.35 -2.79 7.11
CA TYR A 703 18.97 -2.43 6.77
C TYR A 703 18.61 -2.78 5.33
N THR A 704 19.47 -2.42 4.38
CA THR A 704 19.21 -2.74 2.96
C THR A 704 19.17 -4.25 2.72
N TYR A 705 20.06 -5.01 3.34
CA TYR A 705 20.07 -6.47 3.22
C TYR A 705 18.81 -7.11 3.81
N SER A 706 18.39 -6.69 5.02
CA SER A 706 17.19 -7.21 5.66
C SER A 706 15.93 -6.90 4.87
N LEU A 707 15.84 -5.70 4.28
CA LEU A 707 14.73 -5.29 3.42
C LEU A 707 14.67 -6.12 2.13
N ASP A 708 15.81 -6.26 1.46
CA ASP A 708 15.90 -7.03 0.21
C ASP A 708 15.74 -8.53 0.46
N SER A 709 15.94 -9.03 1.70
CA SER A 709 15.80 -10.45 2.03
C SER A 709 14.39 -10.86 2.46
N TYR A 710 13.63 -9.94 3.09
CA TYR A 710 12.29 -10.21 3.61
C TYR A 710 11.40 -8.97 3.50
N ALA A 711 11.00 -8.61 2.27
CA ALA A 711 10.24 -7.40 2.01
C ALA A 711 8.89 -7.34 2.75
N GLU A 712 8.18 -8.47 2.87
CA GLU A 712 6.89 -8.56 3.59
C GLU A 712 7.02 -8.36 5.11
N ARG A 713 8.17 -8.72 5.70
CA ARG A 713 8.45 -8.58 7.13
C ARG A 713 9.39 -7.40 7.43
N ALA A 714 9.58 -6.50 6.46
CA ALA A 714 10.48 -5.36 6.53
C ALA A 714 10.28 -4.51 7.80
N ALA A 715 9.03 -4.13 8.09
CA ALA A 715 8.69 -3.29 9.22
C ALA A 715 9.05 -3.93 10.59
N PRO A 716 8.61 -5.16 10.92
CA PRO A 716 9.03 -5.87 12.11
C PRO A 716 10.55 -6.07 12.24
N ILE A 717 11.24 -6.41 11.15
CA ILE A 717 12.69 -6.68 11.16
C ILE A 717 13.50 -5.44 11.48
N LEU A 718 13.17 -4.29 10.89
CA LEU A 718 13.88 -3.04 11.16
C LEU A 718 13.76 -2.62 12.63
N VAL A 719 12.61 -2.88 13.22
CA VAL A 719 12.33 -2.54 14.62
C VAL A 719 13.05 -3.49 15.55
N LEU A 720 13.06 -4.78 15.22
CA LEU A 720 13.87 -5.77 15.91
C LEU A 720 15.35 -5.38 15.94
N ILE A 721 15.91 -4.93 14.80
CA ILE A 721 17.30 -4.44 14.72
C ILE A 721 17.49 -3.23 15.64
N CYS A 722 16.59 -2.25 15.63
CA CYS A 722 16.73 -1.05 16.46
C CYS A 722 16.58 -1.34 17.96
N ALA A 723 15.65 -2.21 18.34
CA ALA A 723 15.36 -2.56 19.73
C ALA A 723 16.50 -3.36 20.36
N ILE A 724 16.91 -4.47 19.74
CA ILE A 724 17.97 -5.35 20.26
C ILE A 724 19.32 -4.62 20.30
N ARG A 725 19.59 -3.80 19.29
CA ARG A 725 20.77 -2.93 19.27
C ARG A 725 20.85 -2.06 20.50
N GLY A 726 19.74 -1.47 20.96
CA GLY A 726 19.71 -0.67 22.19
C GLY A 726 20.10 -1.47 23.43
N PHE A 727 19.53 -2.67 23.59
CA PHE A 727 19.78 -3.55 24.73
C PHE A 727 21.21 -4.10 24.79
N ILE A 728 21.71 -4.64 23.67
CA ILE A 728 23.06 -5.22 23.62
C ILE A 728 24.11 -4.12 23.68
N SER A 729 23.90 -2.98 22.99
CA SER A 729 24.81 -1.84 23.10
C SER A 729 24.91 -1.36 24.55
N PHE A 730 23.77 -1.21 25.24
CA PHE A 730 23.76 -0.88 26.66
C PHE A 730 24.58 -1.90 27.46
N GLY A 731 24.38 -3.20 27.26
CA GLY A 731 25.14 -4.23 27.97
C GLY A 731 26.65 -4.19 27.72
N ILE A 732 27.09 -3.75 26.54
CA ILE A 732 28.51 -3.61 26.19
C ILE A 732 29.12 -2.33 26.79
N SER A 733 28.40 -1.22 26.77
CA SER A 733 28.90 0.06 27.31
C SER A 733 28.70 0.22 28.82
N PHE A 734 27.77 -0.54 29.42
CA PHE A 734 27.50 -0.48 30.85
C PHE A 734 28.66 -1.08 31.65
N GLY A 735 29.26 -0.29 32.53
CA GLY A 735 30.44 -0.68 33.29
C GLY A 735 31.76 -0.59 32.51
N VAL A 736 31.81 0.19 31.42
CA VAL A 736 33.05 0.39 30.64
C VAL A 736 34.20 0.95 31.49
N THR A 737 33.92 1.88 32.41
CA THR A 737 34.92 2.47 33.30
C THR A 737 35.58 1.40 34.17
N LYS A 738 34.80 0.45 34.68
CA LYS A 738 35.31 -0.70 35.45
C LYS A 738 36.12 -1.64 34.55
N PHE A 739 35.61 -1.93 33.35
CA PHE A 739 36.26 -2.80 32.38
C PHE A 739 37.65 -2.28 31.97
N ILE A 740 37.76 -0.97 31.71
CA ILE A 740 39.03 -0.30 31.38
C ILE A 740 39.96 -0.24 32.59
N THR A 741 39.43 -0.01 33.80
CA THR A 741 40.25 0.03 35.02
C THR A 741 40.90 -1.33 35.32
N GLU A 742 40.19 -2.44 35.07
CA GLU A 742 40.68 -3.79 35.33
C GLU A 742 41.61 -4.35 34.23
N GLN A 743 41.32 -4.08 32.96
CA GLN A 743 42.05 -4.66 31.81
C GLN A 743 42.99 -3.67 31.09
N GLY A 744 42.92 -2.38 31.43
CA GLY A 744 43.56 -1.31 30.68
C GLY A 744 42.88 -1.02 29.33
N PHE A 745 43.18 0.15 28.75
CA PHE A 745 42.60 0.56 27.45
C PHE A 745 42.90 -0.43 26.32
N GLN A 746 44.15 -0.89 26.19
CA GLN A 746 44.52 -1.86 25.18
C GLN A 746 43.77 -3.19 25.36
N GLY A 747 43.74 -3.75 26.57
CA GLY A 747 43.05 -5.01 26.85
C GLY A 747 41.55 -4.91 26.57
N ALA A 748 40.92 -3.81 26.97
CA ALA A 748 39.49 -3.57 26.73
C ALA A 748 39.14 -3.51 25.24
N PHE A 749 39.86 -2.71 24.46
CA PHE A 749 39.58 -2.54 23.02
C PHE A 749 40.01 -3.76 22.18
N ASP A 750 41.05 -4.50 22.58
CA ASP A 750 41.43 -5.75 21.93
C ASP A 750 40.34 -6.82 22.12
N ILE A 751 39.74 -6.93 23.32
CA ILE A 751 38.59 -7.81 23.58
C ILE A 751 37.40 -7.39 22.72
N CYS A 752 37.09 -6.09 22.63
CA CYS A 752 36.04 -5.59 21.75
C CYS A 752 36.30 -5.93 20.27
N ALA A 753 37.55 -5.81 19.80
CA ALA A 753 37.92 -6.19 18.44
C ALA A 753 37.76 -7.69 18.20
N ILE A 754 38.12 -8.54 19.16
CA ILE A 754 37.91 -10.00 19.08
C ILE A 754 36.42 -10.32 18.99
N ILE A 755 35.59 -9.75 19.85
CA ILE A 755 34.13 -9.95 19.83
C ILE A 755 33.56 -9.53 18.47
N ALA A 756 33.92 -8.34 17.98
CA ALA A 756 33.48 -7.86 16.67
C ALA A 756 33.96 -8.77 15.52
N GLY A 757 35.20 -9.28 15.59
CA GLY A 757 35.76 -10.19 14.60
C GLY A 757 35.08 -11.56 14.57
N VAL A 758 34.77 -12.13 15.74
CA VAL A 758 34.02 -13.40 15.86
C VAL A 758 32.61 -13.24 15.31
N VAL A 759 31.91 -12.16 15.69
CA VAL A 759 30.58 -11.89 15.14
C VAL A 759 30.64 -11.66 13.64
N ALA A 760 31.63 -10.92 13.13
CA ALA A 760 31.82 -10.74 11.68
C ALA A 760 32.07 -12.06 10.95
N ALA A 761 32.86 -12.98 11.53
CA ALA A 761 33.15 -14.29 10.95
C ALA A 761 31.89 -15.17 10.79
N LEU A 762 30.90 -15.03 11.69
CA LEU A 762 29.59 -15.68 11.54
C LEU A 762 28.82 -15.21 10.29
N GLY A 763 29.22 -14.10 9.69
CA GLY A 763 28.68 -13.61 8.42
C GLY A 763 29.12 -14.43 7.21
N ILE A 764 30.25 -15.14 7.29
CA ILE A 764 30.77 -15.96 6.17
C ILE A 764 29.81 -17.13 5.87
N PRO A 765 29.39 -17.96 6.85
CA PRO A 765 28.35 -18.96 6.62
C PRO A 765 27.04 -18.37 6.07
N ILE A 766 26.65 -17.18 6.52
CA ILE A 766 25.42 -16.53 6.09
C ILE A 766 25.51 -16.06 4.64
N PHE A 767 26.67 -15.60 4.21
CA PHE A 767 26.91 -15.23 2.81
C PHE A 767 26.92 -16.47 1.90
N VAL A 768 27.59 -17.54 2.32
CA VAL A 768 27.73 -18.76 1.50
C VAL A 768 26.42 -19.57 1.43
N PHE A 769 25.72 -19.71 2.55
CA PHE A 769 24.48 -20.49 2.65
C PHE A 769 23.22 -19.62 2.65
N GLY A 770 23.33 -18.33 2.30
CA GLY A 770 22.24 -17.36 2.41
C GLY A 770 20.98 -17.77 1.64
N TRP A 771 21.15 -18.26 0.41
CA TRP A 771 20.05 -18.76 -0.41
C TRP A 771 19.27 -19.91 0.27
N TRP A 772 19.98 -20.83 0.92
CA TRP A 772 19.36 -21.96 1.63
C TRP A 772 18.67 -21.50 2.92
N ILE A 773 19.31 -20.60 3.67
CA ILE A 773 18.74 -20.01 4.88
C ILE A 773 17.41 -19.33 4.53
N ARG A 774 17.39 -18.49 3.48
CA ARG A 774 16.15 -17.85 3.00
C ARG A 774 15.12 -18.88 2.55
N LYS A 775 15.52 -19.94 1.86
CA LYS A 775 14.60 -21.01 1.44
C LYS A 775 13.86 -21.67 2.59
N VAL A 776 14.53 -21.84 3.73
CA VAL A 776 13.93 -22.41 4.93
C VAL A 776 13.08 -21.38 5.66
N THR A 777 13.57 -20.15 5.82
CA THR A 777 12.92 -19.11 6.63
C THR A 777 11.74 -18.42 5.93
N MET A 778 11.74 -18.33 4.59
CA MET A 778 10.66 -17.68 3.82
C MET A 778 9.29 -18.32 4.05
N LYS A 779 9.24 -19.63 4.33
CA LYS A 779 8.01 -20.34 4.72
C LYS A 779 7.32 -19.77 5.96
N TYR A 780 8.08 -19.10 6.82
CA TYR A 780 7.58 -18.43 8.03
C TYR A 780 7.46 -16.91 7.83
N ALA A 781 8.03 -16.38 6.75
CA ALA A 781 8.00 -14.97 6.41
C ALA A 781 6.76 -14.58 5.60
N VAL A 782 6.17 -15.52 4.84
CA VAL A 782 5.00 -15.26 3.97
C VAL A 782 3.71 -15.83 4.59
N ASP A 783 2.68 -15.01 4.73
CA ASP A 783 1.37 -15.45 5.23
C ASP A 783 0.53 -16.01 4.08
N GLY A 784 0.51 -17.34 3.92
CA GLY A 784 -0.48 -18.03 3.07
C GLY A 784 -0.10 -18.30 1.61
N ARG A 785 1.14 -18.03 1.17
CA ARG A 785 1.65 -18.47 -0.16
C ARG A 785 2.82 -19.43 0.00
N THR A 786 2.88 -20.45 -0.84
CA THR A 786 4.11 -21.21 -1.11
C THR A 786 5.01 -20.32 -1.95
N ALA A 787 6.06 -19.76 -1.35
CA ALA A 787 7.09 -19.04 -2.10
C ALA A 787 7.74 -19.99 -3.13
N GLU A 788 7.50 -19.76 -4.42
CA GLU A 788 8.28 -20.38 -5.49
C GLU A 788 9.62 -19.63 -5.62
N PHE A 789 10.70 -20.38 -5.79
CA PHE A 789 12.10 -19.92 -5.76
C PHE A 789 12.71 -19.84 -7.15
#